data_AF-A0A2D8UDK6-F1
#
_entry.id   AF-A0A2D8UDK6-F1
#
_cell.length_a   1.000
_cell.length_b   1.000
_cell.length_c   1.000
_cell.angle_alpha   90.00
_cell.angle_beta   90.00
_cell.angle_gamma   90.00
#
_symmetry.space_group_name_H-M   'P 1'
#
loop_
_entity.id
_entity.type
_entity.pdbx_description
1 polymer ?
#
loop_
_entity_poly.entity_id
_entity_poly.type
_entity_poly.pdbx_seq_one_letter_code
_entity_poly.pdbx_strand_id
1 'polypeptide(L)'
;MDFLHACRLPDEADNVAIAAVDLQAGSEISYRGKVIKLNHSVLEGHRFAVDSIPKNHYLCSWGLPFGRATMDIRPGNYVCNEGMLLALHGRAIDFKLPERANFEDHIETYSFDRDQFSPSTPLTLYEHERTFQGFRRENNRGVGTRNYIVVVGTSSRTAGFARQLSAIMNPVAVSYDNVDGVVAVAHTEGGNELEPNNAELLLRTLSGFIVHANVGAVLVVDYGGEFVNNERLRTYMHNNDYPLNSVPHCFMSIKGGFVDFLEKGEIQIRKWLPVLSTLKRTSESLKHLRIALQCGGSDAFSGISGNPLVAWVARELIRYGGAANLAETDELIGAESYVLQNVRDLETAESFLDMIERFKERVAWHGDSAEGNPSGGNKFRGLYNIVLKSIGAAMKRHPDVPLDFCIDYGESMNEPGYYFMDSPGNDLESIAGQVAAGCNLIFFVTGNGSITNFPFVPTLKVVTTTKRYEKLSQDMDINAGAYLDGISMDNLGAELFDHTLKISGGDRSLGEKANHSQIQIWRDWPQTSSVALESLANCPSIYGFGLKPELDEVPDVRIDMLRCRGKWVSDQVGLILPTSLCSGQVAKKIAERLNENGVGRSSGISRFTSLVHTEGCGVGGVGTEDIYTRSLISYLRHPLVHSALLLEHGCEKTHNDFMRNCIRDAGMDVDSFGWASVQMDGGISASMACAETYFHKIANNLKVATRGEVGIEGIRVGFITTGNISIEVAQTMECLVRWIAGSGGTVVIPQSD
;
A
#
# COMPACT_ATOMS: atom_id res chain seq x y z
N MET A 1 35.09 -15.00 -10.67
CA MET A 1 34.39 -13.70 -10.81
C MET A 1 34.98 -12.73 -9.81
N ASP A 2 35.07 -11.46 -10.18
CA ASP A 2 35.40 -10.39 -9.25
C ASP A 2 34.25 -10.17 -8.24
N PHE A 3 34.57 -9.97 -6.96
CA PHE A 3 33.55 -9.87 -5.91
C PHE A 3 32.67 -8.64 -6.09
N LEU A 4 33.24 -7.47 -6.40
CA LEU A 4 32.46 -6.23 -6.53
C LEU A 4 31.58 -6.24 -7.78
N HIS A 5 31.91 -7.04 -8.78
CA HIS A 5 31.00 -7.24 -9.91
C HIS A 5 29.80 -8.13 -9.55
N ALA A 6 30.01 -9.19 -8.76
CA ALA A 6 29.01 -10.23 -8.54
C ALA A 6 28.26 -10.13 -7.21
N CYS A 7 28.78 -9.40 -6.22
CA CYS A 7 28.36 -9.46 -4.83
C CYS A 7 28.48 -8.11 -4.11
N ARG A 8 27.73 -7.92 -3.03
CA ARG A 8 27.86 -6.79 -2.11
C ARG A 8 28.05 -7.29 -0.69
N LEU A 9 28.94 -6.64 0.05
CA LEU A 9 29.09 -6.81 1.48
C LEU A 9 28.76 -5.47 2.15
N PRO A 10 27.67 -5.37 2.92
CA PRO A 10 27.24 -4.08 3.47
C PRO A 10 28.24 -3.43 4.43
N ASP A 11 28.87 -4.22 5.30
CA ASP A 11 29.93 -3.78 6.21
C ASP A 11 31.14 -4.72 6.15
N GLU A 12 32.35 -4.22 6.40
CA GLU A 12 33.57 -5.04 6.36
C GLU A 12 33.62 -6.14 7.42
N ALA A 13 32.88 -5.99 8.52
CA ALA A 13 32.73 -6.97 9.59
C ALA A 13 31.68 -8.06 9.28
N ASP A 14 30.91 -7.91 8.20
CA ASP A 14 29.90 -8.89 7.83
C ASP A 14 30.53 -10.20 7.34
N ASN A 15 29.87 -11.31 7.67
CA ASN A 15 30.33 -12.66 7.32
C ASN A 15 29.48 -13.33 6.24
N VAL A 16 28.46 -12.63 5.71
CA VAL A 16 27.63 -13.06 4.59
C VAL A 16 27.52 -11.98 3.53
N ALA A 17 27.71 -12.34 2.26
CA ALA A 17 27.57 -11.43 1.13
C ALA A 17 26.22 -11.59 0.44
N ILE A 18 25.73 -10.52 -0.17
CA ILE A 18 24.55 -10.49 -1.03
C ILE A 18 24.98 -10.72 -2.48
N ALA A 19 24.37 -11.65 -3.18
CA ALA A 19 24.57 -11.83 -4.62
C ALA A 19 23.92 -10.67 -5.39
N ALA A 20 24.68 -9.94 -6.21
CA ALA A 20 24.19 -8.84 -7.05
C ALA A 20 23.55 -9.31 -8.37
N VAL A 21 23.75 -10.59 -8.70
CA VAL A 21 23.21 -11.29 -9.87
C VAL A 21 22.92 -12.74 -9.48
N ASP A 22 22.20 -13.49 -10.32
CA ASP A 22 22.07 -14.93 -10.12
C ASP A 22 23.43 -15.62 -10.31
N LEU A 23 23.88 -16.33 -9.28
CA LEU A 23 25.15 -17.04 -9.27
C LEU A 23 24.92 -18.54 -9.42
N GLN A 24 25.69 -19.20 -10.28
CA GLN A 24 25.55 -20.62 -10.52
C GLN A 24 26.36 -21.46 -9.53
N ALA A 25 25.85 -22.65 -9.18
CA ALA A 25 26.61 -23.62 -8.39
C ALA A 25 27.99 -23.90 -9.01
N GLY A 26 29.02 -23.97 -8.17
CA GLY A 26 30.40 -24.16 -8.60
C GLY A 26 31.12 -22.89 -9.06
N SER A 27 30.44 -21.74 -9.12
CA SER A 27 31.07 -20.44 -9.38
C SER A 27 32.17 -20.13 -8.36
N GLU A 28 33.29 -19.61 -8.85
CA GLU A 28 34.42 -19.19 -8.03
C GLU A 28 34.47 -17.67 -7.91
N ILE A 29 34.44 -17.15 -6.69
CA ILE A 29 34.41 -15.72 -6.37
C ILE A 29 35.71 -15.36 -5.65
N SER A 30 36.44 -14.38 -6.17
CA SER A 30 37.68 -13.90 -5.58
C SER A 30 37.40 -12.79 -4.57
N TYR A 31 37.62 -13.05 -3.28
CA TYR A 31 37.34 -12.11 -2.19
C TYR A 31 38.46 -12.12 -1.13
N ARG A 32 39.02 -10.95 -0.79
CA ARG A 32 40.13 -10.79 0.17
C ARG A 32 41.30 -11.76 -0.05
N GLY A 33 41.68 -12.00 -1.31
CA GLY A 33 42.76 -12.91 -1.69
C GLY A 33 42.42 -14.41 -1.55
N LYS A 34 41.19 -14.77 -1.20
CA LYS A 34 40.67 -16.13 -1.16
C LYS A 34 39.76 -16.40 -2.36
N VAL A 35 39.69 -17.66 -2.78
CA VAL A 35 38.70 -18.13 -3.76
C VAL A 35 37.60 -18.87 -3.02
N ILE A 36 36.38 -18.34 -3.10
CA ILE A 36 35.18 -18.91 -2.52
C ILE A 36 34.42 -19.65 -3.63
N LYS A 37 34.17 -20.95 -3.43
CA LYS A 37 33.41 -21.75 -4.39
C LYS A 37 31.99 -21.98 -3.89
N LEU A 38 30.99 -21.62 -4.70
CA LEU A 38 29.59 -21.78 -4.33
C LEU A 38 29.15 -23.25 -4.36
N ASN A 39 28.44 -23.69 -3.34
CA ASN A 39 27.92 -25.07 -3.25
C ASN A 39 26.55 -25.24 -3.93
N HIS A 40 25.78 -24.16 -4.05
CA HIS A 40 24.49 -24.10 -4.72
C HIS A 40 24.44 -22.87 -5.63
N SER A 41 23.47 -22.83 -6.54
CA SER A 41 23.12 -21.58 -7.18
C SER A 41 22.47 -20.65 -6.14
N VAL A 42 22.77 -19.36 -6.22
CA VAL A 42 22.30 -18.32 -5.29
C VAL A 42 21.60 -17.25 -6.11
N LEU A 43 20.34 -16.95 -5.79
CA LEU A 43 19.56 -15.94 -6.49
C LEU A 43 20.11 -14.53 -6.23
N GLU A 44 19.89 -13.62 -7.18
CA GLU A 44 20.04 -12.18 -6.97
C GLU A 44 19.31 -11.73 -5.68
N GLY A 45 20.01 -10.99 -4.82
CA GLY A 45 19.55 -10.53 -3.51
C GLY A 45 19.74 -11.55 -2.37
N HIS A 46 20.01 -12.82 -2.68
CA HIS A 46 20.22 -13.86 -1.66
C HIS A 46 21.65 -13.91 -1.18
N ARG A 47 21.87 -14.62 -0.07
CA ARG A 47 23.11 -14.55 0.68
C ARG A 47 23.90 -15.84 0.71
N PHE A 48 25.22 -15.71 0.74
CA PHE A 48 26.14 -16.82 0.99
C PHE A 48 27.24 -16.39 1.96
N ALA A 49 27.79 -17.35 2.70
CA ALA A 49 28.86 -17.07 3.67
C ALA A 49 30.17 -16.72 2.95
N VAL A 50 30.83 -15.64 3.38
CA VAL A 50 32.18 -15.29 2.90
C VAL A 50 33.29 -15.78 3.84
N ASP A 51 32.94 -16.03 5.09
CA ASP A 51 33.83 -16.59 6.11
C ASP A 51 33.23 -17.87 6.72
N SER A 52 34.03 -18.59 7.52
CA SER A 52 33.54 -19.75 8.26
C SER A 52 32.73 -19.28 9.46
N ILE A 53 31.50 -19.77 9.60
CA ILE A 53 30.59 -19.42 10.70
C ILE A 53 30.32 -20.71 11.50
N PRO A 54 30.96 -20.91 12.66
CA PRO A 54 30.73 -22.09 13.47
C PRO A 54 29.29 -22.15 13.99
N LYS A 55 28.82 -23.34 14.35
CA LYS A 55 27.55 -23.50 15.05
C LYS A 55 27.46 -22.54 16.26
N ASN A 56 26.26 -22.00 16.47
CA ASN A 56 25.89 -21.01 17.50
C ASN A 56 26.53 -19.62 17.35
N HIS A 57 27.31 -19.36 16.28
CA HIS A 57 27.79 -18.00 15.99
C HIS A 57 26.78 -17.22 15.15
N TYR A 58 26.89 -15.89 15.21
CA TYR A 58 25.98 -14.99 14.50
C TYR A 58 26.32 -14.86 13.01
N LEU A 59 25.28 -14.72 12.20
CA LEU A 59 25.35 -14.20 10.85
C LEU A 59 25.08 -12.70 10.93
N CYS A 60 25.95 -11.88 10.34
CA CYS A 60 25.89 -10.42 10.45
C CYS A 60 25.70 -9.75 9.09
N SER A 61 24.93 -8.66 9.09
CA SER A 61 24.77 -7.74 7.96
C SER A 61 24.69 -6.32 8.50
N TRP A 62 25.39 -5.36 7.87
CA TRP A 62 25.59 -4.00 8.41
C TRP A 62 26.17 -4.00 9.84
N GLY A 63 27.03 -4.98 10.14
CA GLY A 63 27.65 -5.13 11.47
C GLY A 63 26.71 -5.65 12.56
N LEU A 64 25.45 -5.93 12.26
CA LEU A 64 24.43 -6.37 13.22
C LEU A 64 24.04 -7.84 12.99
N PRO A 65 23.81 -8.62 14.06
CA PRO A 65 23.39 -10.00 13.95
C PRO A 65 21.93 -10.08 13.48
N PHE A 66 21.66 -10.88 12.45
CA PHE A 66 20.29 -11.16 11.98
C PHE A 66 19.90 -12.63 12.16
N GLY A 67 20.84 -13.50 12.48
CA GLY A 67 20.59 -14.92 12.62
C GLY A 67 21.71 -15.63 13.36
N ARG A 68 21.41 -16.84 13.84
CA ARG A 68 22.37 -17.70 14.53
C ARG A 68 22.53 -19.03 13.81
N ALA A 69 23.77 -19.42 13.52
CA ALA A 69 24.06 -20.65 12.81
C ALA A 69 23.62 -21.88 13.62
N THR A 70 22.80 -22.75 13.04
CA THR A 70 22.35 -24.00 13.70
C THR A 70 23.33 -25.15 13.49
N MET A 71 24.27 -24.97 12.55
CA MET A 71 25.36 -25.88 12.20
C MET A 71 26.53 -25.08 11.64
N ASP A 72 27.70 -25.72 11.46
CA ASP A 72 28.84 -25.06 10.83
C ASP A 72 28.52 -24.69 9.37
N ILE A 73 28.72 -23.41 9.03
CA ILE A 73 28.55 -22.86 7.69
C ILE A 73 29.93 -22.53 7.12
N ARG A 74 30.26 -23.09 5.95
CA ARG A 74 31.55 -22.84 5.28
C ARG A 74 31.43 -21.70 4.26
N PRO A 75 32.54 -21.02 3.94
CA PRO A 75 32.55 -20.06 2.83
C PRO A 75 31.96 -20.67 1.55
N GLY A 76 31.10 -19.91 0.86
CA GLY A 76 30.39 -20.31 -0.35
C GLY A 76 29.12 -21.12 -0.10
N ASN A 77 28.74 -21.36 1.15
CA ASN A 77 27.45 -21.95 1.47
C ASN A 77 26.34 -20.91 1.34
N TYR A 78 25.28 -21.25 0.60
CA TYR A 78 24.03 -20.51 0.61
C TYR A 78 23.45 -20.53 2.04
N VAL A 79 23.25 -19.36 2.64
CA VAL A 79 22.60 -19.23 3.96
C VAL A 79 21.08 -19.17 3.80
N CYS A 80 20.37 -19.95 4.61
CA CYS A 80 18.91 -20.03 4.59
C CYS A 80 18.32 -20.42 5.96
N ASN A 81 17.23 -19.76 6.33
CA ASN A 81 16.35 -20.13 7.45
C ASN A 81 15.15 -20.92 6.91
N GLU A 82 14.35 -21.49 7.82
CA GLU A 82 13.16 -22.28 7.46
C GLU A 82 12.14 -21.45 6.66
N GLY A 83 11.88 -20.21 7.10
CA GLY A 83 10.93 -19.32 6.45
C GLY A 83 11.30 -18.98 5.00
N MET A 84 12.58 -18.80 4.71
CA MET A 84 13.08 -18.57 3.35
C MET A 84 12.93 -19.82 2.49
N LEU A 85 13.32 -20.99 3.00
CA LEU A 85 13.16 -22.23 2.24
C LEU A 85 11.69 -22.49 1.91
N LEU A 86 10.77 -22.31 2.86
CA LEU A 86 9.33 -22.43 2.61
C LEU A 86 8.86 -21.48 1.50
N ALA A 87 9.26 -20.21 1.56
CA ALA A 87 8.90 -19.20 0.57
C ALA A 87 9.44 -19.54 -0.84
N LEU A 88 10.67 -20.07 -0.94
CA LEU A 88 11.29 -20.44 -2.21
C LEU A 88 10.72 -21.74 -2.79
N HIS A 89 10.37 -22.74 -1.96
CA HIS A 89 9.71 -23.96 -2.43
C HIS A 89 8.32 -23.69 -3.03
N GLY A 90 7.64 -22.63 -2.59
CA GLY A 90 6.38 -22.16 -3.17
C GLY A 90 6.51 -21.52 -4.55
N ARG A 91 7.73 -21.37 -5.10
CA ARG A 91 8.03 -20.70 -6.37
C ARG A 91 8.58 -21.68 -7.41
N ALA A 92 8.39 -21.34 -8.68
CA ALA A 92 9.01 -22.06 -9.78
C ALA A 92 10.50 -21.67 -9.90
N ILE A 93 11.38 -22.43 -9.25
CA ILE A 93 12.85 -22.26 -9.30
C ILE A 93 13.46 -23.46 -10.05
N ASP A 94 14.38 -23.19 -10.98
CA ASP A 94 14.94 -24.16 -11.93
C ASP A 94 16.23 -24.86 -11.45
N PHE A 95 16.63 -24.62 -10.20
CA PHE A 95 17.80 -25.26 -9.58
C PHE A 95 17.50 -25.80 -8.18
N LYS A 96 18.38 -26.67 -7.69
CA LYS A 96 18.24 -27.33 -6.39
C LYS A 96 18.56 -26.35 -5.24
N LEU A 97 17.59 -26.12 -4.38
CA LEU A 97 17.76 -25.38 -3.12
C LEU A 97 18.47 -26.23 -2.05
N PRO A 98 19.04 -25.60 -1.00
CA PRO A 98 19.52 -26.32 0.17
C PRO A 98 18.43 -27.20 0.81
N GLU A 99 18.78 -28.41 1.24
CA GLU A 99 17.81 -29.39 1.78
C GLU A 99 17.30 -29.06 3.18
N ARG A 100 18.04 -28.24 3.94
CA ARG A 100 17.69 -27.84 5.31
C ARG A 100 18.20 -26.44 5.60
N ALA A 101 17.51 -25.74 6.49
CA ALA A 101 17.98 -24.48 7.03
C ALA A 101 19.33 -24.65 7.76
N ASN A 102 20.19 -23.63 7.69
CA ASN A 102 21.49 -23.61 8.35
C ASN A 102 21.64 -22.48 9.38
N PHE A 103 20.63 -21.62 9.51
CA PHE A 103 20.52 -20.66 10.61
C PHE A 103 19.07 -20.49 11.06
N GLU A 104 18.90 -19.99 12.28
CA GLU A 104 17.62 -19.55 12.85
C GLU A 104 17.62 -18.04 13.02
N ASP A 105 16.44 -17.42 12.94
CA ASP A 105 16.30 -15.97 13.11
C ASP A 105 16.72 -15.55 14.51
N HIS A 106 17.42 -14.42 14.60
CA HIS A 106 17.87 -13.84 15.86
C HIS A 106 17.61 -12.34 15.83
N ILE A 107 16.89 -11.86 16.84
CA ILE A 107 16.66 -10.43 17.09
C ILE A 107 17.36 -10.12 18.40
N GLU A 108 18.41 -9.30 18.35
CA GLU A 108 19.10 -8.86 19.56
C GLU A 108 18.17 -7.92 20.34
N THR A 109 17.96 -8.19 21.63
CA THR A 109 17.19 -7.28 22.48
C THR A 109 18.00 -6.01 22.69
N TYR A 110 17.48 -4.89 22.21
CA TYR A 110 18.12 -3.60 22.43
C TYR A 110 17.93 -3.15 23.89
N SER A 111 19.04 -2.88 24.59
CA SER A 111 19.03 -2.33 25.94
C SER A 111 19.50 -0.88 25.89
N PHE A 112 18.59 0.05 26.16
CA PHE A 112 18.90 1.47 26.20
C PHE A 112 19.57 1.85 27.52
N ASP A 113 20.82 2.29 27.47
CA ASP A 113 21.56 2.75 28.65
C ASP A 113 21.47 4.28 28.76
N ARG A 114 20.61 4.74 29.68
CA ARG A 114 20.40 6.17 29.96
C ARG A 114 21.67 6.86 30.46
N ASP A 115 22.53 6.16 31.18
CA ASP A 115 23.73 6.74 31.79
C ASP A 115 24.84 6.96 30.74
N GLN A 116 24.78 6.24 29.63
CA GLN A 116 25.70 6.39 28.49
C GLN A 116 25.13 7.22 27.33
N PHE A 117 23.88 7.68 27.44
CA PHE A 117 23.24 8.48 26.39
C PHE A 117 23.89 9.86 26.26
N SER A 118 24.22 10.24 25.03
CA SER A 118 24.74 11.57 24.70
C SER A 118 23.87 12.21 23.62
N PRO A 119 23.25 13.38 23.92
CA PRO A 119 22.51 14.16 22.94
C PRO A 119 23.37 14.49 21.71
N SER A 120 22.79 14.31 20.53
CA SER A 120 23.42 14.72 19.28
C SER A 120 23.52 16.24 19.13
N THR A 121 24.43 16.68 18.27
CA THR A 121 24.47 18.07 17.82
C THR A 121 23.58 18.25 16.58
N PRO A 122 22.75 19.30 16.51
CA PRO A 122 21.98 19.61 15.31
C PRO A 122 22.88 19.77 14.08
N LEU A 123 22.35 19.39 12.91
CA LEU A 123 23.03 19.61 11.64
C LEU A 123 23.29 21.10 11.40
N THR A 124 24.49 21.40 10.88
CA THR A 124 24.83 22.77 10.49
C THR A 124 24.08 23.16 9.23
N LEU A 125 23.26 24.22 9.34
CA LEU A 125 22.53 24.79 8.22
C LEU A 125 23.47 25.50 7.25
N TYR A 126 23.12 25.48 5.97
CA TYR A 126 23.78 26.27 4.95
C TYR A 126 23.44 27.76 5.10
N GLU A 127 24.45 28.62 4.93
CA GLU A 127 24.24 30.08 4.93
C GLU A 127 23.58 30.60 3.64
N HIS A 128 23.75 29.87 2.53
CA HIS A 128 23.18 30.26 1.24
C HIS A 128 21.82 29.60 1.03
N GLU A 129 20.88 30.35 0.46
CA GLU A 129 19.54 29.85 0.17
C GLU A 129 19.48 29.19 -1.21
N ARG A 130 18.87 28.01 -1.29
CA ARG A 130 18.31 27.44 -2.52
C ARG A 130 16.80 27.61 -2.52
N THR A 131 16.20 27.60 -3.71
CA THR A 131 14.76 27.81 -3.87
C THR A 131 14.13 26.81 -4.83
N PHE A 132 12.80 26.71 -4.76
CA PHE A 132 11.95 26.00 -5.73
C PHE A 132 10.74 26.88 -6.11
N GLN A 133 10.04 26.55 -7.19
CA GLN A 133 8.85 27.29 -7.62
C GLN A 133 7.59 26.73 -6.95
N GLY A 134 7.06 27.41 -5.94
CA GLY A 134 5.95 26.90 -5.11
C GLY A 134 4.75 27.84 -5.01
N PHE A 135 3.61 27.33 -4.55
CA PHE A 135 2.40 28.12 -4.28
C PHE A 135 2.38 28.56 -2.81
N ARG A 136 2.80 29.80 -2.54
CA ARG A 136 2.70 30.37 -1.19
C ARG A 136 1.23 30.40 -0.74
N ARG A 137 0.97 29.86 0.46
CA ARG A 137 -0.35 29.91 1.09
C ARG A 137 -0.41 31.00 2.16
N GLU A 138 -1.60 31.53 2.38
CA GLU A 138 -1.86 32.54 3.42
C GLU A 138 -1.68 31.96 4.84
N ASN A 139 -1.56 32.85 5.83
CA ASN A 139 -1.54 32.53 7.27
C ASN A 139 -0.57 31.41 7.66
N ASN A 140 0.65 31.43 7.09
CA ASN A 140 1.72 30.48 7.39
C ASN A 140 1.38 29.00 7.16
N ARG A 141 0.34 28.69 6.37
CA ARG A 141 -0.02 27.31 5.98
C ARG A 141 1.07 26.59 5.18
N GLY A 142 2.09 27.33 4.74
CA GLY A 142 3.27 26.81 4.06
C GLY A 142 3.27 27.10 2.56
N VAL A 143 4.00 26.29 1.82
CA VAL A 143 4.14 26.40 0.36
C VAL A 143 3.76 25.08 -0.28
N GLY A 144 2.80 25.11 -1.20
CA GLY A 144 2.40 23.95 -1.97
C GLY A 144 3.36 23.68 -3.14
N THR A 145 3.73 22.42 -3.35
CA THR A 145 4.32 21.95 -4.61
C THR A 145 3.27 21.82 -5.71
N ARG A 146 1.98 21.78 -5.34
CA ARG A 146 0.80 21.70 -6.21
C ARG A 146 -0.35 22.59 -5.74
N ASN A 147 -1.37 22.74 -6.56
CA ASN A 147 -2.58 23.52 -6.34
C ASN A 147 -3.81 22.73 -6.81
N TYR A 148 -4.21 21.74 -6.00
CA TYR A 148 -5.37 20.89 -6.26
C TYR A 148 -6.63 21.41 -5.56
N ILE A 149 -7.79 21.10 -6.15
CA ILE A 149 -9.05 21.06 -5.44
C ILE A 149 -9.27 19.61 -4.97
N VAL A 150 -9.53 19.40 -3.68
CA VAL A 150 -9.71 18.06 -3.13
C VAL A 150 -11.16 17.83 -2.72
N VAL A 151 -11.74 16.72 -3.17
CA VAL A 151 -13.05 16.23 -2.70
C VAL A 151 -12.79 15.15 -1.67
N VAL A 152 -13.07 15.44 -0.40
CA VAL A 152 -12.81 14.56 0.74
C VAL A 152 -14.11 13.90 1.19
N GLY A 153 -14.20 12.58 1.06
CA GLY A 153 -15.21 11.82 1.79
C GLY A 153 -14.81 11.69 3.25
N THR A 154 -15.71 11.99 4.20
CA THR A 154 -15.43 11.76 5.63
C THR A 154 -15.45 10.28 6.01
N SER A 155 -16.03 9.43 5.17
CA SER A 155 -16.22 8.00 5.40
C SER A 155 -16.14 7.19 4.11
N SER A 156 -16.04 5.87 4.24
CA SER A 156 -16.16 4.93 3.12
C SER A 156 -17.49 5.02 2.36
N ARG A 157 -18.56 5.47 3.01
CA ARG A 157 -19.88 5.62 2.39
C ARG A 157 -19.88 6.71 1.32
N THR A 158 -19.07 7.77 1.49
CA THR A 158 -18.98 8.89 0.53
C THR A 158 -17.85 8.76 -0.48
N ALA A 159 -17.05 7.69 -0.41
CA ALA A 159 -15.96 7.41 -1.36
C ALA A 159 -16.43 7.37 -2.82
N GLY A 160 -17.62 6.81 -3.09
CA GLY A 160 -18.22 6.76 -4.42
C GLY A 160 -18.57 8.15 -4.96
N PHE A 161 -19.18 8.99 -4.12
CA PHE A 161 -19.52 10.38 -4.46
C PHE A 161 -18.27 11.19 -4.78
N ALA A 162 -17.25 11.12 -3.91
CA ALA A 162 -16.00 11.87 -4.08
C ALA A 162 -15.31 11.54 -5.40
N ARG A 163 -15.18 10.23 -5.73
CA ARG A 163 -14.57 9.76 -6.99
C ARG A 163 -15.34 10.23 -8.22
N GLN A 164 -16.67 10.18 -8.16
CA GLN A 164 -17.50 10.59 -9.30
C GLN A 164 -17.43 12.10 -9.54
N LEU A 165 -17.55 12.91 -8.49
CA LEU A 165 -17.44 14.36 -8.61
C LEU A 165 -16.05 14.79 -9.09
N SER A 166 -14.97 14.19 -8.57
CA SER A 166 -13.62 14.50 -9.06
C SER A 166 -13.45 14.11 -10.52
N ALA A 167 -13.99 12.97 -10.96
CA ALA A 167 -13.90 12.55 -12.35
C ALA A 167 -14.63 13.51 -13.31
N ILE A 168 -15.80 14.04 -12.90
CA ILE A 168 -16.56 15.04 -13.67
C ILE A 168 -15.80 16.36 -13.76
N MET A 169 -15.23 16.83 -12.64
CA MET A 169 -14.67 18.17 -12.56
C MET A 169 -13.19 18.26 -12.95
N ASN A 170 -12.43 17.16 -12.91
CA ASN A 170 -11.01 17.20 -13.23
C ASN A 170 -10.71 17.70 -14.67
N PRO A 171 -11.41 17.23 -15.73
CA PRO A 171 -11.21 17.75 -17.10
C PRO A 171 -11.48 19.25 -17.23
N VAL A 172 -12.38 19.79 -16.41
CA VAL A 172 -12.69 21.22 -16.37
C VAL A 172 -11.60 21.99 -15.62
N ALA A 173 -11.11 21.43 -14.51
CA ALA A 173 -10.11 22.10 -13.68
C ALA A 173 -8.76 22.25 -14.38
N VAL A 174 -8.30 21.20 -15.07
CA VAL A 174 -7.01 21.21 -15.77
C VAL A 174 -6.96 22.15 -16.98
N SER A 175 -8.10 22.71 -17.41
CA SER A 175 -8.12 23.76 -18.44
C SER A 175 -7.87 25.17 -17.87
N TYR A 176 -7.80 25.33 -16.55
CA TYR A 176 -7.44 26.58 -15.90
C TYR A 176 -5.94 26.61 -15.61
N ASP A 177 -5.30 27.72 -15.93
CA ASP A 177 -3.89 27.94 -15.58
C ASP A 177 -3.69 27.79 -14.07
N ASN A 178 -2.54 27.27 -13.66
CA ASN A 178 -2.14 27.11 -12.25
C ASN A 178 -3.06 26.25 -11.37
N VAL A 179 -4.01 25.49 -11.94
CA VAL A 179 -4.80 24.49 -11.22
C VAL A 179 -4.35 23.10 -11.66
N ASP A 180 -3.79 22.32 -10.74
CA ASP A 180 -3.23 21.00 -11.07
C ASP A 180 -4.32 19.94 -11.32
N GLY A 181 -5.53 20.16 -10.79
CA GLY A 181 -6.70 19.33 -11.05
C GLY A 181 -7.70 19.27 -9.89
N VAL A 182 -8.67 18.36 -10.02
CA VAL A 182 -9.61 17.98 -8.95
C VAL A 182 -9.41 16.50 -8.65
N VAL A 183 -9.12 16.18 -7.39
CA VAL A 183 -8.84 14.79 -6.97
C VAL A 183 -9.71 14.37 -5.79
N ALA A 184 -9.96 13.08 -5.67
CA ALA A 184 -10.72 12.51 -4.57
C ALA A 184 -9.80 11.93 -3.49
N VAL A 185 -10.14 12.22 -2.23
CA VAL A 185 -9.73 11.43 -1.07
C VAL A 185 -10.87 10.47 -0.77
N ALA A 186 -10.69 9.21 -1.14
CA ALA A 186 -11.70 8.17 -1.06
C ALA A 186 -11.11 6.91 -0.40
N HIS A 187 -11.20 6.84 0.93
CA HIS A 187 -10.68 5.78 1.82
C HIS A 187 -11.77 4.80 2.29
N THR A 188 -11.40 3.79 3.08
CA THR A 188 -12.33 2.75 3.60
C THR A 188 -12.78 2.93 5.04
N GLU A 189 -12.24 3.91 5.77
CA GLU A 189 -12.53 4.12 7.19
C GLU A 189 -13.79 4.96 7.46
N GLY A 190 -14.25 4.97 8.71
CA GLY A 190 -15.26 5.92 9.23
C GLY A 190 -16.71 5.66 8.83
N GLY A 191 -17.03 4.49 8.24
CA GLY A 191 -18.38 4.14 7.78
C GLY A 191 -19.35 3.71 8.89
N ASN A 192 -18.90 3.69 10.15
CA ASN A 192 -19.67 3.19 11.30
C ASN A 192 -20.55 4.28 11.91
N GLU A 193 -21.68 3.90 12.51
CA GLU A 193 -22.53 4.80 13.31
C GLU A 193 -22.00 4.95 14.75
N LEU A 194 -21.36 3.89 15.26
CA LEU A 194 -20.65 3.90 16.53
C LEU A 194 -19.23 4.42 16.35
N GLU A 195 -18.63 4.86 17.46
CA GLU A 195 -17.24 5.31 17.50
C GLU A 195 -16.28 4.16 17.13
N PRO A 196 -15.50 4.29 16.04
CA PRO A 196 -14.44 3.33 15.73
C PRO A 196 -13.21 3.54 16.62
N ASN A 197 -12.38 2.52 16.81
CA ASN A 197 -11.17 2.62 17.64
C ASN A 197 -10.14 3.59 17.03
N ASN A 198 -10.15 3.78 15.71
CA ASN A 198 -9.30 4.74 15.01
C ASN A 198 -9.92 6.15 14.83
N ALA A 199 -11.01 6.49 15.54
CA ALA A 199 -11.74 7.74 15.32
C ALA A 199 -10.84 8.99 15.35
N GLU A 200 -9.96 9.10 16.36
CA GLU A 200 -9.05 10.23 16.49
C GLU A 200 -8.03 10.28 15.34
N LEU A 201 -7.43 9.14 14.98
CA LEU A 201 -6.48 9.02 13.87
C LEU A 201 -7.13 9.48 12.56
N LEU A 202 -8.36 9.07 12.32
CA LEU A 202 -9.13 9.45 11.13
C LEU A 202 -9.43 10.95 11.11
N LEU A 203 -9.94 11.51 12.21
CA LEU A 203 -10.23 12.94 12.32
C LEU A 203 -8.98 13.80 12.11
N ARG A 204 -7.85 13.40 12.72
CA ARG A 204 -6.56 14.07 12.56
C ARG A 204 -6.07 14.03 11.11
N THR A 205 -6.11 12.86 10.50
CA THR A 205 -5.66 12.66 9.11
C THR A 205 -6.47 13.50 8.13
N LEU A 206 -7.81 13.49 8.25
CA LEU A 206 -8.68 14.30 7.41
C LEU A 206 -8.46 15.81 7.62
N SER A 207 -8.23 16.23 8.87
CA SER A 207 -7.91 17.62 9.20
C SER A 207 -6.60 18.08 8.55
N GLY A 208 -5.56 17.24 8.61
CA GLY A 208 -4.27 17.47 7.94
C GLY A 208 -4.42 17.61 6.43
N PHE A 209 -5.20 16.73 5.78
CA PHE A 209 -5.49 16.83 4.34
C PHE A 209 -6.20 18.14 3.97
N ILE A 210 -7.18 18.58 4.77
CA ILE A 210 -7.94 19.81 4.51
C ILE A 210 -7.02 21.03 4.50
N VAL A 211 -6.06 21.11 5.43
CA VAL A 211 -5.14 22.27 5.53
C VAL A 211 -3.84 22.12 4.74
N HIS A 212 -3.58 20.95 4.16
CA HIS A 212 -2.33 20.65 3.47
C HIS A 212 -1.97 21.68 2.38
N ALA A 213 -0.69 22.06 2.29
CA ALA A 213 -0.26 23.18 1.44
C ALA A 213 -0.51 22.96 -0.07
N ASN A 214 -0.62 21.70 -0.54
CA ASN A 214 -1.00 21.39 -1.92
C ASN A 214 -2.50 21.56 -2.22
N VAL A 215 -3.33 21.75 -1.20
CA VAL A 215 -4.78 21.94 -1.32
C VAL A 215 -5.08 23.42 -1.46
N GLY A 216 -5.52 23.82 -2.64
CA GLY A 216 -5.98 25.17 -2.94
C GLY A 216 -7.41 25.41 -2.45
N ALA A 217 -8.28 24.40 -2.57
CA ALA A 217 -9.63 24.41 -2.00
C ALA A 217 -10.11 22.98 -1.70
N VAL A 218 -11.10 22.84 -0.82
CA VAL A 218 -11.58 21.52 -0.38
C VAL A 218 -13.10 21.44 -0.21
N LEU A 219 -13.70 20.42 -0.79
CA LEU A 219 -15.11 20.06 -0.58
C LEU A 219 -15.16 18.78 0.27
N VAL A 220 -15.72 18.88 1.47
CA VAL A 220 -15.85 17.76 2.42
C VAL A 220 -17.29 17.25 2.40
N VAL A 221 -17.47 15.94 2.24
CA VAL A 221 -18.79 15.32 2.03
C VAL A 221 -19.08 14.18 3.03
N ASP A 222 -20.28 14.20 3.60
CA ASP A 222 -20.83 13.16 4.47
C ASP A 222 -22.31 12.83 4.12
N TYR A 223 -22.85 11.76 4.68
CA TYR A 223 -24.30 11.57 4.78
C TYR A 223 -24.86 12.09 6.12
N GLY A 224 -24.00 12.25 7.12
CA GLY A 224 -24.30 12.82 8.44
C GLY A 224 -24.80 11.80 9.46
N GLY A 225 -25.05 10.55 9.04
CA GLY A 225 -25.40 9.44 9.93
C GLY A 225 -24.18 8.73 10.50
N GLU A 226 -23.02 8.88 9.87
CA GLU A 226 -21.77 8.30 10.33
C GLU A 226 -21.25 9.00 11.59
N PHE A 227 -20.51 8.26 12.43
CA PHE A 227 -19.84 8.83 13.58
C PHE A 227 -18.88 9.95 13.14
N VAL A 228 -18.01 9.67 12.16
CA VAL A 228 -17.12 10.67 11.56
C VAL A 228 -17.86 11.42 10.45
N ASN A 229 -18.29 12.64 10.79
CA ASN A 229 -19.09 13.51 9.94
C ASN A 229 -18.53 14.95 9.94
N ASN A 230 -19.12 15.82 9.12
CA ASN A 230 -18.71 17.21 8.92
C ASN A 230 -18.78 18.04 10.20
N GLU A 231 -19.70 17.76 11.12
CA GLU A 231 -19.78 18.46 12.40
C GLU A 231 -18.61 18.09 13.29
N ARG A 232 -18.37 16.78 13.50
CA ARG A 232 -17.24 16.33 14.31
C ARG A 232 -15.90 16.77 13.74
N LEU A 233 -15.74 16.72 12.43
CA LEU A 233 -14.50 17.15 11.79
C LEU A 233 -14.24 18.64 12.01
N ARG A 234 -15.26 19.51 11.87
CA ARG A 234 -15.12 20.94 12.16
C ARG A 234 -14.77 21.19 13.64
N THR A 235 -15.45 20.50 14.55
CA THR A 235 -15.18 20.61 15.99
C THR A 235 -13.76 20.15 16.33
N TYR A 236 -13.31 19.03 15.76
CA TYR A 236 -11.96 18.53 15.95
C TYR A 236 -10.92 19.52 15.43
N MET A 237 -11.11 20.04 14.21
CA MET A 237 -10.22 21.04 13.63
C MET A 237 -10.13 22.31 14.49
N HIS A 238 -11.26 22.80 14.99
CA HIS A 238 -11.30 23.98 15.86
C HIS A 238 -10.59 23.73 17.20
N ASN A 239 -10.86 22.59 17.84
CA ASN A 239 -10.29 22.28 19.16
C ASN A 239 -8.78 21.97 19.13
N ASN A 240 -8.24 21.66 17.95
CA ASN A 240 -6.82 21.37 17.72
C ASN A 240 -6.14 22.44 16.84
N ASP A 241 -6.71 23.66 16.80
CA ASP A 241 -6.11 24.85 16.17
C ASP A 241 -5.71 24.69 14.68
N TYR A 242 -6.40 23.82 13.93
CA TYR A 242 -6.17 23.70 12.50
C TYR A 242 -6.63 24.99 11.77
N PRO A 243 -5.82 25.56 10.86
CA PRO A 243 -6.10 26.85 10.22
C PRO A 243 -7.16 26.76 9.10
N LEU A 244 -8.35 26.24 9.39
CA LEU A 244 -9.45 26.00 8.44
C LEU A 244 -9.88 27.28 7.70
N ASN A 245 -9.87 28.42 8.39
CA ASN A 245 -10.23 29.72 7.80
C ASN A 245 -9.25 30.19 6.70
N SER A 246 -8.05 29.60 6.63
CA SER A 246 -7.02 29.88 5.63
C SER A 246 -7.14 29.03 4.37
N VAL A 247 -8.20 28.21 4.29
CA VAL A 247 -8.49 27.31 3.17
C VAL A 247 -9.88 27.63 2.63
N PRO A 248 -10.02 27.96 1.33
CA PRO A 248 -11.33 27.94 0.68
C PRO A 248 -11.97 26.55 0.82
N HIS A 249 -13.07 26.44 1.57
CA HIS A 249 -13.66 25.14 1.88
C HIS A 249 -15.19 25.16 1.85
N CYS A 250 -15.79 23.98 1.71
CA CYS A 250 -17.23 23.77 1.85
C CYS A 250 -17.48 22.40 2.49
N PHE A 251 -18.30 22.36 3.55
CA PHE A 251 -18.82 21.13 4.13
C PHE A 251 -20.23 20.88 3.60
N MET A 252 -20.47 19.70 3.04
CA MET A 252 -21.72 19.35 2.37
C MET A 252 -22.25 18.01 2.89
N SER A 253 -23.47 18.02 3.42
CA SER A 253 -24.17 16.81 3.85
C SER A 253 -25.23 16.39 2.84
N ILE A 254 -25.10 15.18 2.31
CA ILE A 254 -25.98 14.61 1.29
C ILE A 254 -27.27 14.12 1.95
N LYS A 255 -28.37 14.83 1.73
CA LYS A 255 -29.70 14.54 2.31
C LYS A 255 -30.77 14.25 1.26
N GLY A 256 -30.39 14.07 0.00
CA GLY A 256 -31.32 13.94 -1.12
C GLY A 256 -30.75 13.13 -2.27
N GLY A 257 -31.28 13.34 -3.48
CA GLY A 257 -30.85 12.63 -4.67
C GLY A 257 -29.36 12.78 -4.92
N PHE A 258 -28.70 11.66 -5.25
CA PHE A 258 -27.26 11.61 -5.50
C PHE A 258 -26.84 12.58 -6.62
N VAL A 259 -27.61 12.65 -7.72
CA VAL A 259 -27.35 13.55 -8.86
C VAL A 259 -27.45 15.02 -8.46
N ASP A 260 -28.50 15.40 -7.71
CA ASP A 260 -28.69 16.79 -7.26
C ASP A 260 -27.50 17.32 -6.44
N PHE A 261 -26.89 16.44 -5.64
CA PHE A 261 -25.72 16.80 -4.84
C PHE A 261 -24.43 16.85 -5.66
N LEU A 262 -24.29 16.01 -6.70
CA LEU A 262 -23.19 16.16 -7.65
C LEU A 262 -23.23 17.54 -8.31
N GLU A 263 -24.39 17.98 -8.80
CA GLU A 263 -24.56 19.30 -9.42
C GLU A 263 -24.19 20.44 -8.46
N LYS A 264 -24.62 20.35 -7.19
CA LYS A 264 -24.22 21.32 -6.16
C LYS A 264 -22.70 21.34 -5.94
N GLY A 265 -22.07 20.17 -5.92
CA GLY A 265 -20.62 20.02 -5.83
C GLY A 265 -19.91 20.67 -7.01
N GLU A 266 -20.39 20.44 -8.23
CA GLU A 266 -19.86 21.07 -9.45
C GLU A 266 -19.96 22.60 -9.39
N ILE A 267 -21.12 23.13 -9.01
CA ILE A 267 -21.34 24.58 -8.84
C ILE A 267 -20.34 25.16 -7.84
N GLN A 268 -20.10 24.47 -6.73
CA GLN A 268 -19.15 24.92 -5.72
C GLN A 268 -17.71 24.93 -6.25
N ILE A 269 -17.27 23.85 -6.90
CA ILE A 269 -15.91 23.76 -7.48
C ILE A 269 -15.70 24.84 -8.54
N ARG A 270 -16.70 25.09 -9.41
CA ARG A 270 -16.63 26.14 -10.44
C ARG A 270 -16.44 27.55 -9.88
N LYS A 271 -16.89 27.82 -8.66
CA LYS A 271 -16.66 29.12 -8.00
C LYS A 271 -15.21 29.31 -7.58
N TRP A 272 -14.49 28.24 -7.23
CA TRP A 272 -13.09 28.32 -6.80
C TRP A 272 -12.10 28.41 -7.97
N LEU A 273 -12.42 27.80 -9.12
CA LEU A 273 -11.51 27.72 -10.27
C LEU A 273 -10.94 29.08 -10.70
N PRO A 274 -11.73 30.16 -10.90
CA PRO A 274 -11.17 31.45 -11.30
C PRO A 274 -10.20 32.01 -10.26
N VAL A 275 -10.51 31.89 -8.97
CA VAL A 275 -9.65 32.40 -7.89
C VAL A 275 -8.33 31.65 -7.84
N LEU A 276 -8.39 30.32 -7.83
CA LEU A 276 -7.19 29.47 -7.78
C LEU A 276 -6.31 29.64 -9.02
N SER A 277 -6.89 29.92 -10.18
CA SER A 277 -6.12 30.13 -11.41
C SER A 277 -5.22 31.37 -11.40
N THR A 278 -5.52 32.34 -10.52
CA THR A 278 -4.70 33.55 -10.38
C THR A 278 -3.47 33.34 -9.48
N LEU A 279 -3.44 32.27 -8.69
CA LEU A 279 -2.32 31.94 -7.82
C LEU A 279 -1.17 31.44 -8.68
N LYS A 280 -0.07 32.17 -8.75
CA LYS A 280 1.13 31.79 -9.50
C LYS A 280 2.17 31.18 -8.56
N ARG A 281 3.00 30.31 -9.11
CA ARG A 281 4.22 29.87 -8.42
C ARG A 281 5.17 31.06 -8.19
N THR A 282 5.81 31.08 -7.04
CA THR A 282 6.84 32.05 -6.65
C THR A 282 8.13 31.30 -6.29
N SER A 283 9.27 32.01 -6.30
CA SER A 283 10.52 31.45 -5.81
C SER A 283 10.47 31.36 -4.28
N GLU A 284 10.51 30.14 -3.76
CA GLU A 284 10.27 29.81 -2.36
C GLU A 284 11.46 29.07 -1.76
N SER A 285 11.81 29.39 -0.52
CA SER A 285 12.94 28.74 0.19
C SER A 285 12.68 27.25 0.41
N LEU A 286 13.73 26.43 0.34
CA LEU A 286 13.64 24.98 0.58
C LEU A 286 13.16 24.62 1.99
N LYS A 287 13.19 25.57 2.95
CA LYS A 287 12.64 25.36 4.29
C LYS A 287 11.16 24.98 4.33
N HIS A 288 10.44 25.24 3.23
CA HIS A 288 9.04 24.88 3.09
C HIS A 288 8.81 23.50 2.45
N LEU A 289 9.86 22.77 2.08
CA LEU A 289 9.75 21.39 1.64
C LEU A 289 9.80 20.45 2.84
N ARG A 290 8.83 19.55 2.88
CA ARG A 290 8.73 18.47 3.85
C ARG A 290 8.56 17.17 3.08
N ILE A 291 9.55 16.30 3.16
CA ILE A 291 9.57 15.05 2.37
C ILE A 291 9.14 13.87 3.21
N ALA A 292 8.28 13.02 2.65
CA ALA A 292 7.96 11.70 3.18
C ALA A 292 8.98 10.69 2.67
N LEU A 293 9.53 9.86 3.55
CA LEU A 293 10.43 8.77 3.23
C LEU A 293 9.68 7.46 3.47
N GLN A 294 9.34 6.75 2.41
CA GLN A 294 8.50 5.55 2.47
C GLN A 294 9.13 4.38 1.71
N CYS A 295 8.99 3.17 2.24
CA CYS A 295 9.24 1.94 1.50
C CYS A 295 7.96 1.36 0.89
N GLY A 296 8.11 0.72 -0.28
CA GLY A 296 7.09 -0.12 -0.90
C GLY A 296 7.47 -1.59 -0.80
N GLY A 297 7.56 -2.26 -1.96
CA GLY A 297 8.10 -3.62 -2.01
C GLY A 297 9.62 -3.65 -1.84
N SER A 298 10.12 -3.67 -0.61
CA SER A 298 11.55 -3.75 -0.27
C SER A 298 12.22 -5.06 -0.75
N ASP A 299 13.51 -4.98 -1.02
CA ASP A 299 14.41 -6.07 -1.39
C ASP A 299 15.75 -5.97 -0.63
N ALA A 300 16.66 -6.91 -0.87
CA ALA A 300 17.99 -6.90 -0.25
C ALA A 300 18.86 -5.68 -0.60
N PHE A 301 18.57 -4.95 -1.68
CA PHE A 301 19.34 -3.78 -2.13
C PHE A 301 18.76 -2.46 -1.65
N SER A 302 17.57 -2.47 -1.06
CA SER A 302 16.88 -1.29 -0.53
C SER A 302 17.76 -0.56 0.48
N GLY A 303 18.36 -1.29 1.42
CA GLY A 303 19.33 -0.77 2.41
C GLY A 303 20.73 -0.45 1.88
N ILE A 304 21.02 -0.74 0.60
CA ILE A 304 22.34 -0.50 -0.03
C ILE A 304 22.30 0.70 -0.97
N SER A 305 21.19 0.88 -1.69
CA SER A 305 21.05 1.85 -2.77
C SER A 305 19.95 2.88 -2.48
N GLY A 306 18.68 2.49 -2.62
CA GLY A 306 17.54 3.38 -2.58
C GLY A 306 17.37 4.14 -1.27
N ASN A 307 17.43 3.44 -0.13
CA ASN A 307 17.25 4.06 1.19
C ASN A 307 18.40 5.04 1.52
N PRO A 308 19.68 4.66 1.36
CA PRO A 308 20.79 5.61 1.50
C PRO A 308 20.70 6.82 0.55
N LEU A 309 20.23 6.62 -0.69
CA LEU A 309 20.10 7.71 -1.66
C LEU A 309 19.08 8.77 -1.23
N VAL A 310 17.89 8.34 -0.77
CA VAL A 310 16.88 9.30 -0.26
C VAL A 310 17.30 9.91 1.07
N ALA A 311 18.06 9.18 1.89
CA ALA A 311 18.65 9.70 3.12
C ALA A 311 19.67 10.82 2.84
N TRP A 312 20.49 10.68 1.80
CA TRP A 312 21.40 11.72 1.34
C TRP A 312 20.66 13.00 0.98
N VAL A 313 19.55 12.87 0.23
CA VAL A 313 18.70 14.02 -0.14
C VAL A 313 18.02 14.63 1.08
N ALA A 314 17.54 13.82 2.01
CA ALA A 314 16.95 14.28 3.27
C ALA A 314 17.95 15.09 4.09
N ARG A 315 19.21 14.63 4.22
CA ARG A 315 20.29 15.36 4.88
C ARG A 315 20.48 16.75 4.26
N GLU A 316 20.64 16.82 2.94
CA GLU A 316 20.84 18.10 2.26
C GLU A 316 19.64 19.03 2.41
N LEU A 317 18.41 18.51 2.32
CA LEU A 317 17.21 19.31 2.54
C LEU A 317 17.13 19.88 3.97
N ILE A 318 17.44 19.07 4.99
CA ILE A 318 17.47 19.51 6.39
C ILE A 318 18.54 20.59 6.60
N ARG A 319 19.69 20.49 5.92
CA ARG A 319 20.72 21.55 5.94
C ARG A 319 20.28 22.86 5.29
N TYR A 320 19.25 22.85 4.44
CA TYR A 320 18.57 24.06 3.95
C TYR A 320 17.35 24.46 4.79
N GLY A 321 17.16 23.84 5.96
CA GLY A 321 16.07 24.13 6.90
C GLY A 321 14.74 23.50 6.54
N GLY A 322 14.70 22.48 5.66
CA GLY A 322 13.50 21.68 5.40
C GLY A 322 13.30 20.57 6.44
N ALA A 323 12.36 19.67 6.17
CA ALA A 323 12.10 18.51 7.02
C ALA A 323 11.97 17.21 6.24
N ALA A 324 12.26 16.09 6.90
CA ALA A 324 12.04 14.74 6.39
C ALA A 324 11.30 13.90 7.44
N ASN A 325 10.41 13.03 7.00
CA ASN A 325 9.61 12.15 7.86
C ASN A 325 9.85 10.69 7.46
N LEU A 326 10.35 9.89 8.40
CA LEU A 326 10.35 8.43 8.36
C LEU A 326 9.16 7.91 9.17
N ALA A 327 8.56 6.84 8.71
CA ALA A 327 7.39 6.22 9.33
C ALA A 327 7.65 4.70 9.47
N GLU A 328 6.61 3.86 9.39
CA GLU A 328 6.74 2.40 9.35
C GLU A 328 7.31 1.78 10.64
N THR A 329 6.61 1.90 11.77
CA THR A 329 7.08 1.47 13.10
C THR A 329 7.52 0.00 13.14
N ASP A 330 6.75 -0.90 12.53
CA ASP A 330 7.11 -2.32 12.44
C ASP A 330 8.37 -2.56 11.60
N GLU A 331 8.64 -1.72 10.60
CA GLU A 331 9.87 -1.80 9.80
C GLU A 331 11.10 -1.19 10.50
N LEU A 332 11.02 -0.82 11.78
CA LEU A 332 12.20 -0.40 12.56
C LEU A 332 12.48 -1.33 13.75
N ILE A 333 11.67 -2.37 13.94
CA ILE A 333 11.90 -3.39 14.98
C ILE A 333 13.17 -4.17 14.67
N GLY A 334 14.12 -4.18 15.60
CA GLY A 334 15.45 -4.75 15.41
C GLY A 334 16.49 -3.78 14.79
N ALA A 335 16.11 -2.53 14.52
CA ALA A 335 17.02 -1.47 14.06
C ALA A 335 17.22 -0.36 15.10
N GLU A 336 16.75 -0.55 16.33
CA GLU A 336 16.83 0.41 17.43
C GLU A 336 18.28 0.86 17.66
N SER A 337 19.22 -0.07 17.60
CA SER A 337 20.65 0.22 17.75
C SER A 337 21.22 1.13 16.67
N TYR A 338 20.61 1.19 15.48
CA TYR A 338 21.01 2.13 14.43
C TYR A 338 20.30 3.48 14.59
N VAL A 339 18.99 3.46 14.85
CA VAL A 339 18.20 4.70 15.00
C VAL A 339 18.72 5.53 16.18
N LEU A 340 19.02 4.88 17.31
CA LEU A 340 19.40 5.54 18.56
C LEU A 340 20.89 5.95 18.64
N GLN A 341 21.69 5.72 17.59
CA GLN A 341 23.08 6.21 17.51
C GLN A 341 23.17 7.74 17.43
N ASN A 342 22.14 8.39 16.92
CA ASN A 342 22.15 9.83 16.70
C ASN A 342 20.72 10.38 16.92
N VAL A 343 20.47 10.86 18.13
CA VAL A 343 19.16 11.35 18.58
C VAL A 343 19.35 12.68 19.29
N ARG A 344 18.41 13.61 19.08
CA ARG A 344 18.45 14.96 19.64
C ARG A 344 18.57 14.97 21.16
N ASP A 345 17.73 14.21 21.86
CA ASP A 345 17.66 14.19 23.32
C ASP A 345 17.05 12.89 23.84
N LEU A 346 17.07 12.74 25.17
CA LEU A 346 16.61 11.55 25.87
C LEU A 346 15.10 11.33 25.67
N GLU A 347 14.31 12.40 25.70
CA GLU A 347 12.85 12.34 25.53
C GLU A 347 12.48 11.80 24.15
N THR A 348 13.18 12.22 23.10
CA THR A 348 12.99 11.71 21.74
C THR A 348 13.37 10.23 21.64
N ALA A 349 14.46 9.81 22.30
CA ALA A 349 14.88 8.41 22.31
C ALA A 349 13.86 7.50 23.01
N GLU A 350 13.32 7.94 24.14
CA GLU A 350 12.29 7.22 24.90
C GLU A 350 10.98 7.17 24.13
N SER A 351 10.56 8.27 23.51
CA SER A 351 9.37 8.32 22.67
C SER A 351 9.43 7.31 21.50
N PHE A 352 10.59 7.20 20.84
CA PHE A 352 10.80 6.20 19.78
C PHE A 352 10.63 4.77 20.30
N LEU A 353 11.27 4.44 21.44
CA LEU A 353 11.17 3.10 22.04
C LEU A 353 9.73 2.78 22.48
N ASP A 354 9.04 3.74 23.07
CA ASP A 354 7.65 3.60 23.49
C ASP A 354 6.73 3.35 22.29
N MET A 355 6.96 4.01 21.15
CA MET A 355 6.20 3.76 19.90
C MET A 355 6.38 2.31 19.41
N ILE A 356 7.60 1.78 19.45
CA ILE A 356 7.89 0.39 19.08
C ILE A 356 7.12 -0.57 19.97
N GLU A 357 7.18 -0.40 21.29
CA GLU A 357 6.49 -1.29 22.23
C GLU A 357 4.97 -1.18 22.16
N ARG A 358 4.42 0.04 22.02
CA ARG A 358 2.98 0.26 21.77
C ARG A 358 2.52 -0.45 20.50
N PHE A 359 3.32 -0.42 19.44
CA PHE A 359 2.96 -1.08 18.18
C PHE A 359 2.98 -2.61 18.32
N LYS A 360 4.02 -3.18 18.95
CA LYS A 360 4.08 -4.62 19.25
C LYS A 360 2.88 -5.08 20.06
N GLU A 361 2.52 -4.34 21.11
CA GLU A 361 1.36 -4.64 21.95
C GLU A 361 0.05 -4.61 21.13
N ARG A 362 -0.14 -3.57 20.31
CA ARG A 362 -1.32 -3.42 19.45
C ARG A 362 -1.48 -4.60 18.47
N VAL A 363 -0.37 -5.07 17.88
CA VAL A 363 -0.37 -6.24 16.97
C VAL A 363 -0.68 -7.52 17.75
N ALA A 364 -0.12 -7.68 18.96
CA ALA A 364 -0.34 -8.87 19.80
C ALA A 364 -1.82 -9.04 20.21
N TRP A 365 -2.58 -7.95 20.37
CA TRP A 365 -4.04 -8.03 20.61
C TRP A 365 -4.82 -8.74 19.48
N HIS A 366 -4.23 -8.85 18.30
CA HIS A 366 -4.81 -9.48 17.11
C HIS A 366 -4.24 -10.89 16.84
N GLY A 367 -3.40 -11.40 17.75
CA GLY A 367 -2.82 -12.74 17.67
C GLY A 367 -1.73 -12.86 16.61
N ASP A 368 -1.07 -11.74 16.31
CA ASP A 368 0.08 -11.69 15.42
C ASP A 368 1.27 -11.03 16.12
N SER A 369 2.41 -10.97 15.45
CA SER A 369 3.64 -10.33 15.91
C SER A 369 4.19 -9.43 14.80
N ALA A 370 4.64 -8.24 15.17
CA ALA A 370 5.20 -7.28 14.22
C ALA A 370 6.49 -7.82 13.55
N GLU A 371 7.20 -8.71 14.24
CA GLU A 371 8.36 -9.45 13.75
C GLU A 371 8.03 -10.47 12.63
N GLY A 372 6.74 -10.76 12.39
CA GLY A 372 6.27 -11.63 11.30
C GLY A 372 6.49 -11.06 9.88
N ASN A 373 6.80 -9.78 9.77
CA ASN A 373 7.21 -9.08 8.54
C ASN A 373 8.71 -9.40 8.28
N PRO A 374 9.15 -10.06 7.18
CA PRO A 374 8.86 -9.75 5.77
C PRO A 374 7.84 -10.64 5.04
N SER A 375 7.21 -10.10 3.99
CA SER A 375 6.26 -10.84 3.12
C SER A 375 6.94 -11.94 2.28
N GLY A 376 6.15 -12.85 1.70
CA GLY A 376 6.66 -13.86 0.76
C GLY A 376 7.38 -13.26 -0.46
N GLY A 377 6.90 -12.13 -0.98
CA GLY A 377 7.57 -11.38 -2.06
C GLY A 377 8.92 -10.78 -1.63
N ASN A 378 9.01 -10.28 -0.39
CA ASN A 378 10.27 -9.78 0.18
C ASN A 378 11.28 -10.91 0.41
N LYS A 379 10.83 -12.06 0.94
CA LYS A 379 11.66 -13.28 1.11
C LYS A 379 12.22 -13.75 -0.22
N PHE A 380 11.39 -13.83 -1.26
CA PHE A 380 11.87 -14.17 -2.61
C PHE A 380 13.00 -13.24 -3.10
N ARG A 381 13.06 -12.00 -2.62
CA ARG A 381 14.09 -11.00 -2.96
C ARG A 381 15.21 -10.84 -1.93
N GLY A 382 15.38 -11.82 -1.04
CA GLY A 382 16.53 -11.89 -0.15
C GLY A 382 16.41 -11.13 1.17
N LEU A 383 15.20 -10.75 1.58
CA LEU A 383 14.92 -10.28 2.95
C LEU A 383 14.46 -11.46 3.81
N TYR A 384 15.36 -12.02 4.61
CA TYR A 384 15.14 -13.30 5.31
C TYR A 384 14.23 -13.17 6.53
N ASN A 385 14.34 -12.06 7.25
CA ASN A 385 13.64 -11.80 8.50
C ASN A 385 13.52 -10.29 8.77
N ILE A 386 12.84 -9.95 9.86
CA ILE A 386 12.54 -8.57 10.21
C ILE A 386 13.81 -7.73 10.38
N VAL A 387 14.86 -8.26 11.02
CA VAL A 387 16.10 -7.52 11.30
C VAL A 387 16.75 -6.98 10.02
N LEU A 388 16.90 -7.82 9.00
CA LEU A 388 17.47 -7.39 7.72
C LEU A 388 16.60 -6.32 7.03
N LYS A 389 15.27 -6.47 7.12
CA LYS A 389 14.34 -5.49 6.57
C LYS A 389 14.45 -4.18 7.32
N SER A 390 14.48 -4.22 8.65
CA SER A 390 14.45 -3.04 9.51
C SER A 390 15.74 -2.25 9.46
N ILE A 391 16.89 -2.91 9.48
CA ILE A 391 18.18 -2.22 9.29
C ILE A 391 18.18 -1.53 7.94
N GLY A 392 17.72 -2.22 6.88
CA GLY A 392 17.60 -1.65 5.56
C GLY A 392 16.69 -0.42 5.53
N ALA A 393 15.52 -0.47 6.19
CA ALA A 393 14.58 0.64 6.30
C ALA A 393 15.16 1.83 7.09
N ALA A 394 15.90 1.55 8.18
CA ALA A 394 16.54 2.56 9.01
C ALA A 394 17.62 3.36 8.26
N MET A 395 18.21 2.79 7.19
CA MET A 395 19.14 3.50 6.30
C MET A 395 18.50 4.69 5.55
N LYS A 396 17.18 4.92 5.68
CA LYS A 396 16.51 6.17 5.26
C LYS A 396 16.86 7.36 6.18
N ARG A 397 17.52 7.12 7.32
CA ARG A 397 18.19 8.15 8.14
C ARG A 397 19.68 8.15 7.82
N HIS A 398 20.19 9.28 7.35
CA HIS A 398 21.62 9.43 7.11
C HIS A 398 22.36 9.44 8.45
N PRO A 399 23.56 8.83 8.58
CA PRO A 399 24.30 8.77 9.85
C PRO A 399 24.46 10.12 10.57
N ASP A 400 24.80 11.18 9.83
CA ASP A 400 24.95 12.56 10.35
C ASP A 400 23.64 13.25 10.79
N VAL A 401 22.47 12.72 10.40
CA VAL A 401 21.16 13.33 10.69
C VAL A 401 20.63 12.81 12.03
N PRO A 402 20.45 13.67 13.04
CA PRO A 402 19.83 13.26 14.29
C PRO A 402 18.34 12.96 14.09
N LEU A 403 17.80 12.00 14.84
CA LEU A 403 16.36 11.92 15.05
C LEU A 403 15.93 13.11 15.95
N ASP A 404 15.16 14.04 15.40
CA ASP A 404 14.81 15.30 16.07
C ASP A 404 13.47 15.24 16.80
N PHE A 405 12.51 14.47 16.26
CA PHE A 405 11.14 14.42 16.75
C PHE A 405 10.52 13.04 16.52
N CYS A 406 9.70 12.60 17.48
CA CYS A 406 8.77 11.48 17.32
C CYS A 406 7.35 12.02 17.42
N ILE A 407 6.48 11.71 16.46
CA ILE A 407 5.11 12.20 16.39
C ILE A 407 4.11 11.06 16.20
N ASP A 408 2.88 11.23 16.67
CA ASP A 408 1.82 10.26 16.39
C ASP A 408 1.33 10.39 14.94
N TYR A 409 0.65 9.34 14.46
CA TYR A 409 0.11 9.28 13.10
C TYR A 409 -0.72 10.53 12.73
N GLY A 410 -0.30 11.23 11.67
CA GLY A 410 -0.99 12.40 11.11
C GLY A 410 -0.84 13.69 11.93
N GLU A 411 -0.01 13.70 12.98
CA GLU A 411 0.31 14.91 13.75
C GLU A 411 1.17 15.89 12.93
N SER A 412 0.94 17.19 13.08
CA SER A 412 1.58 18.22 12.25
C SER A 412 3.08 18.38 12.51
N MET A 413 3.90 18.37 11.45
CA MET A 413 5.32 18.72 11.53
C MET A 413 5.52 20.23 11.49
N ASN A 414 5.82 20.81 12.66
CA ASN A 414 5.89 22.26 12.83
C ASN A 414 7.30 22.84 12.67
N GLU A 415 8.34 22.06 12.96
CA GLU A 415 9.74 22.48 12.96
C GLU A 415 10.53 21.83 11.81
N PRO A 416 11.69 22.40 11.41
CA PRO A 416 12.62 21.73 10.51
C PRO A 416 13.37 20.60 11.24
N GLY A 417 13.75 19.55 10.51
CA GLY A 417 14.48 18.41 11.08
C GLY A 417 14.01 17.06 10.57
N TYR A 418 14.48 16.00 11.21
CA TYR A 418 14.11 14.62 10.91
C TYR A 418 13.08 14.09 11.92
N TYR A 419 11.93 13.69 11.38
CA TYR A 419 10.80 13.16 12.13
C TYR A 419 10.71 11.65 11.99
N PHE A 420 10.34 10.97 13.07
CA PHE A 420 9.77 9.64 13.05
C PHE A 420 8.27 9.73 13.37
N MET A 421 7.41 9.05 12.60
CA MET A 421 5.96 9.02 12.80
C MET A 421 5.45 7.60 13.06
N ASP A 422 4.76 7.38 14.19
CA ASP A 422 4.13 6.09 14.50
C ASP A 422 3.09 5.73 13.42
N SER A 423 3.26 4.57 12.78
CA SER A 423 2.40 4.10 11.68
C SER A 423 2.65 2.64 11.35
N PRO A 424 1.70 1.95 10.69
CA PRO A 424 1.94 0.61 10.15
C PRO A 424 2.79 0.69 8.88
N GLY A 425 3.57 -0.35 8.60
CA GLY A 425 4.39 -0.49 7.39
C GLY A 425 3.62 -0.77 6.10
N ASN A 426 2.28 -0.73 6.14
CA ASN A 426 1.49 -0.69 4.91
C ASN A 426 1.69 0.68 4.27
N ASP A 427 2.18 0.69 3.03
CA ASP A 427 2.66 1.90 2.38
C ASP A 427 1.60 2.98 2.20
N LEU A 428 0.38 2.60 1.84
CA LEU A 428 -0.71 3.55 1.64
C LEU A 428 -1.21 4.15 2.96
N GLU A 429 -1.27 3.34 4.02
CA GLU A 429 -1.62 3.80 5.37
C GLU A 429 -0.55 4.77 5.90
N SER A 430 0.74 4.40 5.83
CA SER A 430 1.85 5.24 6.28
C SER A 430 1.88 6.59 5.54
N ILE A 431 1.84 6.59 4.21
CA ILE A 431 1.88 7.82 3.40
C ILE A 431 0.72 8.75 3.76
N ALA A 432 -0.48 8.22 4.02
CA ALA A 432 -1.63 9.05 4.40
C ALA A 432 -1.35 9.84 5.69
N GLY A 433 -0.73 9.21 6.69
CA GLY A 433 -0.27 9.90 7.89
C GLY A 433 0.78 10.97 7.58
N GLN A 434 1.79 10.64 6.77
CA GLN A 434 2.88 11.58 6.44
C GLN A 434 2.37 12.81 5.67
N VAL A 435 1.44 12.61 4.74
CA VAL A 435 0.80 13.72 4.02
C VAL A 435 -0.07 14.54 4.95
N ALA A 436 -0.82 13.92 5.87
CA ALA A 436 -1.59 14.66 6.88
C ALA A 436 -0.69 15.47 7.82
N ALA A 437 0.49 14.93 8.16
CA ALA A 437 1.54 15.62 8.93
C ALA A 437 2.18 16.81 8.20
N GLY A 438 1.95 16.93 6.88
CA GLY A 438 2.36 18.08 6.08
C GLY A 438 3.43 17.82 5.02
N CYS A 439 3.78 16.55 4.74
CA CYS A 439 4.71 16.22 3.66
C CYS A 439 4.15 16.62 2.27
N ASN A 440 4.83 17.52 1.58
CA ASN A 440 4.43 18.03 0.26
C ASN A 440 5.19 17.42 -0.93
N LEU A 441 6.03 16.42 -0.67
CA LEU A 441 6.66 15.53 -1.64
C LEU A 441 6.93 14.17 -1.00
N ILE A 442 6.83 13.08 -1.77
CA ILE A 442 7.06 11.72 -1.29
C ILE A 442 8.22 11.10 -2.08
N PHE A 443 9.19 10.55 -1.37
CA PHE A 443 10.10 9.54 -1.91
C PHE A 443 9.59 8.16 -1.56
N PHE A 444 9.39 7.36 -2.60
CA PHE A 444 8.88 6.01 -2.48
C PHE A 444 9.90 5.02 -3.00
N VAL A 445 10.63 4.37 -2.09
CA VAL A 445 11.71 3.42 -2.43
C VAL A 445 11.12 2.02 -2.62
N THR A 446 11.45 1.37 -3.72
CA THR A 446 10.95 0.03 -4.01
C THR A 446 11.97 -0.83 -4.78
N GLY A 447 12.21 -2.04 -4.29
CA GLY A 447 13.02 -3.03 -5.02
C GLY A 447 12.22 -3.87 -6.00
N ASN A 448 10.94 -4.06 -5.70
CA ASN A 448 10.04 -4.83 -6.53
C ASN A 448 9.38 -4.00 -7.64
N GLY A 449 9.28 -2.67 -7.48
CA GLY A 449 8.67 -1.78 -8.46
C GLY A 449 7.23 -1.40 -8.13
N SER A 450 6.92 -1.13 -6.85
CA SER A 450 5.61 -0.60 -6.44
C SER A 450 5.31 0.77 -7.07
N ILE A 451 4.07 0.92 -7.53
CA ILE A 451 3.58 2.05 -8.33
C ILE A 451 2.69 3.00 -7.51
N THR A 452 2.73 2.89 -6.18
CA THR A 452 1.96 3.70 -5.25
C THR A 452 2.21 5.19 -5.50
N ASN A 453 1.13 5.99 -5.58
CA ASN A 453 1.20 7.45 -5.60
C ASN A 453 0.03 8.03 -4.80
N PHE A 454 0.19 9.26 -4.32
CA PHE A 454 -0.84 9.96 -3.56
C PHE A 454 -1.63 10.96 -4.43
N PRO A 455 -2.94 11.19 -4.19
CA PRO A 455 -3.77 11.98 -5.11
C PRO A 455 -3.33 13.42 -5.36
N PHE A 456 -2.81 14.12 -4.35
CA PHE A 456 -2.45 15.55 -4.44
C PHE A 456 -1.01 15.86 -4.02
N VAL A 457 -0.16 14.85 -3.83
CA VAL A 457 1.25 15.02 -3.44
C VAL A 457 2.14 14.27 -4.45
N PRO A 458 3.13 14.94 -5.07
CA PRO A 458 4.01 14.29 -6.04
C PRO A 458 4.82 13.18 -5.36
N THR A 459 4.91 12.02 -6.03
CA THR A 459 5.58 10.83 -5.53
C THR A 459 6.70 10.43 -6.50
N LEU A 460 7.97 10.60 -6.08
CA LEU A 460 9.14 10.14 -6.83
C LEU A 460 9.43 8.69 -6.43
N LYS A 461 9.31 7.78 -7.40
CA LYS A 461 9.56 6.35 -7.19
C LYS A 461 11.02 6.01 -7.49
N VAL A 462 11.68 5.39 -6.52
CA VAL A 462 13.12 5.10 -6.53
C VAL A 462 13.33 3.59 -6.56
N VAL A 463 13.93 3.07 -7.63
CA VAL A 463 14.17 1.64 -7.80
C VAL A 463 15.60 1.26 -7.45
N THR A 464 15.76 0.17 -6.71
CA THR A 464 17.02 -0.24 -6.05
C THR A 464 18.06 -0.87 -7.00
N THR A 465 17.65 -1.37 -8.17
CA THR A 465 18.54 -2.02 -9.14
C THR A 465 18.30 -1.52 -10.56
N THR A 466 19.36 -1.40 -11.34
CA THR A 466 19.28 -0.82 -12.69
C THR A 466 18.53 -1.71 -13.67
N LYS A 467 18.75 -3.03 -13.61
CA LYS A 467 17.97 -4.02 -14.38
C LYS A 467 16.47 -3.89 -14.16
N ARG A 468 16.03 -3.61 -12.93
CA ARG A 468 14.61 -3.40 -12.63
C ARG A 468 14.14 -2.04 -13.14
N TYR A 469 14.95 -0.99 -12.97
CA TYR A 469 14.65 0.34 -13.48
C TYR A 469 14.43 0.33 -14.99
N GLU A 470 15.33 -0.28 -15.76
CA GLU A 470 15.20 -0.37 -17.23
C GLU A 470 13.88 -1.02 -17.65
N LYS A 471 13.50 -2.12 -16.97
CA LYS A 471 12.25 -2.83 -17.19
C LYS A 471 11.00 -2.01 -16.84
N LEU A 472 11.08 -1.14 -15.84
CA LEU A 472 9.96 -0.35 -15.32
C LEU A 472 10.11 1.16 -15.56
N SER A 473 10.96 1.56 -16.51
CA SER A 473 11.37 2.96 -16.73
C SER A 473 10.24 3.90 -17.13
N GLN A 474 9.10 3.37 -17.58
CA GLN A 474 7.89 4.15 -17.84
C GLN A 474 7.12 4.52 -16.57
N ASP A 475 7.33 3.78 -15.49
CA ASP A 475 6.63 3.93 -14.22
C ASP A 475 7.54 4.39 -13.09
N MET A 476 8.87 4.40 -13.26
CA MET A 476 9.86 4.61 -12.19
C MET A 476 10.71 5.85 -12.46
N ASP A 477 10.73 6.79 -11.51
CA ASP A 477 11.35 8.09 -11.70
C ASP A 477 12.89 7.99 -11.63
N ILE A 478 13.42 7.20 -10.69
CA ILE A 478 14.84 7.22 -10.31
C ILE A 478 15.46 5.81 -10.31
N ASN A 479 16.68 5.69 -10.84
CA ASN A 479 17.53 4.49 -10.78
C ASN A 479 18.56 4.60 -9.64
N ALA A 480 18.25 4.08 -8.45
CA ALA A 480 19.24 3.98 -7.36
C ALA A 480 20.27 2.87 -7.60
N GLY A 481 19.94 1.90 -8.46
CA GLY A 481 20.87 0.83 -8.85
C GLY A 481 22.15 1.32 -9.50
N ALA A 482 22.17 2.55 -10.03
CA ALA A 482 23.37 3.16 -10.58
C ALA A 482 24.52 3.26 -9.54
N TYR A 483 24.18 3.31 -8.24
CA TYR A 483 25.17 3.18 -7.17
C TYR A 483 25.87 1.82 -7.18
N LEU A 484 25.12 0.74 -7.41
CA LEU A 484 25.66 -0.60 -7.57
C LEU A 484 26.52 -0.70 -8.84
N ASP A 485 26.22 0.09 -9.87
CA ASP A 485 26.97 0.11 -11.14
C ASP A 485 28.22 1.01 -11.10
N GLY A 486 28.53 1.61 -9.94
CA GLY A 486 29.78 2.32 -9.69
C GLY A 486 29.68 3.84 -9.65
N ILE A 487 28.48 4.44 -9.78
CA ILE A 487 28.29 5.86 -9.51
C ILE A 487 28.40 6.11 -8.00
N SER A 488 29.12 7.15 -7.59
CA SER A 488 29.19 7.49 -6.16
C SER A 488 27.86 7.99 -5.63
N MET A 489 27.59 7.73 -4.34
CA MET A 489 26.37 8.21 -3.67
C MET A 489 26.26 9.74 -3.71
N ASP A 490 27.38 10.47 -3.61
CA ASP A 490 27.38 11.93 -3.68
C ASP A 490 26.94 12.47 -5.05
N ASN A 491 27.41 11.86 -6.14
CA ASN A 491 27.03 12.29 -7.49
C ASN A 491 25.56 11.95 -7.75
N LEU A 492 25.13 10.73 -7.40
CA LEU A 492 23.75 10.29 -7.59
C LEU A 492 22.78 11.08 -6.71
N GLY A 493 23.18 11.37 -5.46
CA GLY A 493 22.42 12.19 -4.53
C GLY A 493 22.25 13.62 -5.00
N ALA A 494 23.32 14.25 -5.52
CA ALA A 494 23.25 15.60 -6.07
C ALA A 494 22.31 15.69 -7.27
N GLU A 495 22.36 14.70 -8.17
CA GLU A 495 21.43 14.60 -9.32
C GLU A 495 19.98 14.45 -8.85
N LEU A 496 19.73 13.55 -7.88
CA LEU A 496 18.40 13.36 -7.32
C LEU A 496 17.89 14.62 -6.64
N PHE A 497 18.73 15.33 -5.89
CA PHE A 497 18.35 16.57 -5.22
C PHE A 497 17.91 17.63 -6.22
N ASP A 498 18.67 17.84 -7.29
CA ASP A 498 18.29 18.79 -8.35
C ASP A 498 17.00 18.37 -9.07
N HIS A 499 16.82 17.07 -9.33
CA HIS A 499 15.57 16.55 -9.88
C HIS A 499 14.38 16.78 -8.94
N THR A 500 14.58 16.60 -7.64
CA THR A 500 13.58 16.85 -6.59
C THR A 500 13.11 18.30 -6.61
N LEU A 501 14.04 19.26 -6.76
CA LEU A 501 13.67 20.67 -6.85
C LEU A 501 12.86 21.00 -8.12
N LYS A 502 13.14 20.34 -9.24
CA LYS A 502 12.35 20.49 -10.48
C LYS A 502 10.92 19.97 -10.29
N ILE A 503 10.77 18.78 -9.68
CA ILE A 503 9.44 18.20 -9.39
C ILE A 503 8.66 19.07 -8.40
N SER A 504 9.30 19.52 -7.32
CA SER A 504 8.72 20.49 -6.38
C SER A 504 8.31 21.79 -7.08
N GLY A 505 9.11 22.21 -8.08
CA GLY A 505 8.90 23.37 -8.93
C GLY A 505 7.74 23.27 -9.93
N GLY A 506 7.18 22.08 -10.15
CA GLY A 506 6.01 21.86 -11.01
C GLY A 506 6.19 20.81 -12.09
N ASP A 507 7.40 20.26 -12.29
CA ASP A 507 7.57 19.10 -13.16
C ASP A 507 6.76 17.92 -12.60
N ARG A 508 6.08 17.18 -13.48
CA ARG A 508 5.25 16.04 -13.08
C ARG A 508 6.08 14.77 -13.00
N SER A 509 5.96 14.07 -11.87
CA SER A 509 6.45 12.69 -11.70
C SER A 509 5.75 11.75 -12.69
N LEU A 510 6.34 10.58 -12.94
CA LEU A 510 5.73 9.55 -13.79
C LEU A 510 4.40 9.06 -13.22
N GLY A 511 4.27 9.02 -11.89
CA GLY A 511 3.00 8.66 -11.22
C GLY A 511 1.86 9.64 -11.53
N GLU A 512 2.17 10.93 -11.51
CA GLU A 512 1.22 11.98 -11.89
C GLU A 512 0.86 11.91 -13.37
N LYS A 513 1.83 11.67 -14.26
CA LYS A 513 1.58 11.50 -15.71
C LYS A 513 0.73 10.27 -15.99
N ALA A 514 0.89 9.21 -15.21
CA ALA A 514 0.09 8.00 -15.31
C ALA A 514 -1.37 8.21 -14.85
N ASN A 515 -1.72 9.33 -14.19
CA ASN A 515 -3.03 9.52 -13.54
C ASN A 515 -3.41 8.32 -12.67
N HIS A 516 -2.48 7.87 -11.83
CA HIS A 516 -2.63 6.73 -10.95
C HIS A 516 -2.39 7.19 -9.51
N SER A 517 -3.36 7.02 -8.63
CA SER A 517 -3.21 7.33 -7.21
C SER A 517 -4.16 6.50 -6.36
N GLN A 518 -3.75 6.20 -5.13
CA GLN A 518 -4.53 5.45 -4.16
C GLN A 518 -4.38 6.10 -2.79
N ILE A 519 -5.33 5.83 -1.91
CA ILE A 519 -5.26 6.26 -0.53
C ILE A 519 -5.91 5.23 0.36
N GLN A 520 -5.26 4.98 1.49
CA GLN A 520 -5.80 4.22 2.61
C GLN A 520 -5.39 4.94 3.89
N ILE A 521 -6.28 5.04 4.87
CA ILE A 521 -5.97 5.61 6.19
C ILE A 521 -5.79 4.43 7.15
N TRP A 522 -4.99 4.60 8.20
CA TRP A 522 -4.78 3.57 9.22
C TRP A 522 -6.10 2.94 9.65
N ARG A 523 -6.24 1.65 9.36
CA ARG A 523 -7.47 0.87 9.54
C ARG A 523 -7.94 0.82 11.00
N ASP A 524 -9.26 0.75 11.16
CA ASP A 524 -9.91 0.49 12.44
C ASP A 524 -9.61 -0.95 12.91
N TRP A 525 -8.69 -1.08 13.85
CA TRP A 525 -8.32 -2.37 14.43
C TRP A 525 -9.29 -2.71 15.56
N PRO A 526 -10.07 -3.81 15.44
CA PRO A 526 -11.22 -4.04 16.30
C PRO A 526 -10.84 -4.45 17.73
N GLN A 527 -9.64 -5.01 17.95
CA GLN A 527 -9.22 -5.44 19.29
C GLN A 527 -8.48 -4.31 20.01
N THR A 528 -8.87 -4.07 21.26
CA THR A 528 -8.23 -3.12 22.19
C THR A 528 -7.51 -3.81 23.35
N SER A 529 -7.53 -5.15 23.37
CA SER A 529 -6.79 -6.00 24.31
C SER A 529 -6.74 -7.44 23.79
N SER A 530 -5.92 -8.29 24.40
CA SER A 530 -5.83 -9.72 24.08
C SER A 530 -6.95 -10.59 24.67
N VAL A 531 -7.89 -10.02 25.42
CA VAL A 531 -8.91 -10.77 26.19
C VAL A 531 -9.81 -11.62 25.30
N ALA A 532 -10.19 -11.14 24.12
CA ALA A 532 -11.08 -11.85 23.21
C ALA A 532 -10.37 -12.85 22.28
N LEU A 533 -9.02 -12.89 22.30
CA LEU A 533 -8.23 -13.60 21.29
C LEU A 533 -8.55 -15.10 21.25
N GLU A 534 -8.61 -15.75 22.42
CA GLU A 534 -8.88 -17.17 22.53
C GLU A 534 -10.28 -17.54 22.00
N SER A 535 -11.27 -16.69 22.25
CA SER A 535 -12.64 -16.87 21.76
C SER A 535 -12.71 -16.72 20.24
N LEU A 536 -12.04 -15.70 19.69
CA LEU A 536 -11.98 -15.44 18.25
C LEU A 536 -11.27 -16.58 17.51
N ALA A 537 -10.15 -17.07 18.03
CA ALA A 537 -9.36 -18.14 17.45
C ALA A 537 -10.12 -19.48 17.38
N ASN A 538 -11.02 -19.72 18.35
CA ASN A 538 -11.79 -20.95 18.46
C ASN A 538 -13.23 -20.81 17.95
N CYS A 539 -13.57 -19.71 17.28
CA CYS A 539 -14.93 -19.50 16.79
C CYS A 539 -15.29 -20.56 15.75
N PRO A 540 -16.26 -21.46 16.02
CA PRO A 540 -16.57 -22.56 15.12
C PRO A 540 -17.16 -22.02 13.81
N SER A 541 -16.76 -22.60 12.68
CA SER A 541 -17.48 -22.38 11.43
C SER A 541 -18.86 -23.02 11.54
N ILE A 542 -19.88 -22.21 11.84
CA ILE A 542 -21.26 -22.69 11.90
C ILE A 542 -21.77 -22.84 10.48
N TYR A 543 -21.65 -24.04 9.91
CA TYR A 543 -22.41 -24.45 8.75
C TYR A 543 -23.77 -24.97 9.20
N GLY A 544 -24.80 -24.13 9.12
CA GLY A 544 -26.19 -24.53 9.35
C GLY A 544 -26.80 -25.11 8.07
N PHE A 545 -27.61 -26.15 8.20
CA PHE A 545 -28.54 -26.55 7.14
C PHE A 545 -29.80 -25.69 7.25
N GLY A 546 -30.13 -24.96 6.18
CA GLY A 546 -31.35 -24.15 6.15
C GLY A 546 -32.60 -25.03 6.20
N LEU A 547 -33.51 -24.74 7.13
CA LEU A 547 -34.87 -25.25 7.06
C LEU A 547 -35.59 -24.55 5.91
N LYS A 548 -36.30 -25.32 5.09
CA LYS A 548 -37.13 -24.76 4.02
C LYS A 548 -38.40 -24.18 4.65
N PRO A 549 -38.67 -22.86 4.54
CA PRO A 549 -39.90 -22.30 5.08
C PRO A 549 -41.10 -22.90 4.35
N GLU A 550 -42.17 -23.21 5.10
CA GLU A 550 -43.44 -23.61 4.52
C GLU A 550 -44.07 -22.40 3.80
N LEU A 551 -44.66 -22.68 2.63
CA LEU A 551 -45.31 -21.68 1.80
C LEU A 551 -46.80 -22.01 1.70
N ASP A 552 -47.66 -21.06 2.08
CA ASP A 552 -49.10 -21.16 1.88
C ASP A 552 -49.46 -20.98 0.39
N GLU A 553 -48.77 -20.05 -0.30
CA GLU A 553 -48.89 -19.81 -1.74
C GLU A 553 -47.51 -19.51 -2.35
N VAL A 554 -47.25 -20.08 -3.53
CA VAL A 554 -46.06 -19.78 -4.35
C VAL A 554 -46.47 -18.81 -5.45
N PRO A 555 -45.87 -17.62 -5.55
CA PRO A 555 -46.21 -16.67 -6.61
C PRO A 555 -45.78 -17.22 -7.98
N ASP A 556 -46.70 -17.21 -8.96
CA ASP A 556 -46.43 -17.61 -10.35
C ASP A 556 -45.68 -16.49 -11.09
N VAL A 557 -44.37 -16.43 -10.86
CA VAL A 557 -43.47 -15.44 -11.47
C VAL A 557 -42.46 -16.15 -12.36
N ARG A 558 -42.32 -15.64 -13.58
CA ARG A 558 -41.29 -16.05 -14.55
C ARG A 558 -40.35 -14.90 -14.82
N ILE A 559 -39.05 -15.19 -14.82
CA ILE A 559 -37.98 -14.21 -14.98
C ILE A 559 -37.13 -14.64 -16.17
N ASP A 560 -36.96 -13.75 -17.13
CA ASP A 560 -36.03 -13.96 -18.24
C ASP A 560 -34.58 -13.84 -17.74
N MET A 561 -33.83 -14.93 -17.84
CA MET A 561 -32.44 -15.02 -17.39
C MET A 561 -31.57 -15.70 -18.45
N LEU A 562 -30.26 -15.46 -18.36
CA LEU A 562 -29.28 -16.13 -19.21
C LEU A 562 -29.00 -17.54 -18.68
N ARG A 563 -28.90 -18.50 -19.59
CA ARG A 563 -28.49 -19.87 -19.28
C ARG A 563 -27.01 -20.04 -19.58
N CYS A 564 -26.20 -20.08 -18.52
CA CYS A 564 -24.74 -20.07 -18.60
C CYS A 564 -24.15 -21.26 -17.82
N ARG A 565 -23.41 -22.14 -18.49
CA ARG A 565 -22.78 -23.34 -17.87
C ARG A 565 -23.76 -24.15 -17.00
N GLY A 566 -25.01 -24.30 -17.45
CA GLY A 566 -26.06 -25.03 -16.73
C GLY A 566 -26.68 -24.30 -15.53
N LYS A 567 -26.40 -23.01 -15.35
CA LYS A 567 -26.98 -22.15 -14.30
C LYS A 567 -27.77 -21.00 -14.90
N TRP A 568 -28.77 -20.54 -14.17
CA TRP A 568 -29.48 -19.29 -14.47
C TRP A 568 -28.74 -18.12 -13.85
N VAL A 569 -28.49 -17.09 -14.65
CA VAL A 569 -27.76 -15.89 -14.26
C VAL A 569 -28.42 -14.66 -14.86
N SER A 570 -28.46 -13.56 -14.10
CA SER A 570 -29.03 -12.30 -14.58
C SER A 570 -28.12 -11.59 -15.58
N ASP A 571 -26.83 -11.94 -15.57
CA ASP A 571 -25.80 -11.19 -16.26
C ASP A 571 -24.53 -12.04 -16.52
N GLN A 572 -23.66 -11.55 -17.38
CA GLN A 572 -22.30 -12.07 -17.59
C GLN A 572 -21.28 -10.94 -17.53
N VAL A 573 -20.37 -11.01 -16.57
CA VAL A 573 -19.33 -10.01 -16.36
C VAL A 573 -17.94 -10.59 -16.57
N GLY A 574 -17.05 -9.77 -17.11
CA GLY A 574 -15.61 -10.00 -17.06
C GLY A 574 -15.04 -9.42 -15.76
N LEU A 575 -14.29 -10.21 -15.01
CA LEU A 575 -13.74 -9.79 -13.72
C LEU A 575 -12.23 -9.59 -13.82
N ILE A 576 -11.74 -8.42 -13.44
CA ILE A 576 -10.32 -8.19 -13.16
C ILE A 576 -10.17 -8.17 -11.64
N LEU A 577 -9.55 -9.21 -11.10
CA LEU A 577 -9.38 -9.37 -9.65
C LEU A 577 -7.95 -8.98 -9.26
N PRO A 578 -7.73 -7.79 -8.67
CA PRO A 578 -6.43 -7.49 -8.09
C PRO A 578 -6.14 -8.47 -6.94
N THR A 579 -4.87 -8.80 -6.71
CA THR A 579 -4.44 -9.62 -5.56
C THR A 579 -3.92 -8.78 -4.40
N SER A 580 -3.88 -7.45 -4.58
CA SER A 580 -3.39 -6.49 -3.60
C SER A 580 -4.03 -5.12 -3.81
N LEU A 581 -4.05 -4.30 -2.76
CA LEU A 581 -4.50 -2.90 -2.87
C LEU A 581 -3.73 -2.15 -3.97
N CYS A 582 -2.40 -2.30 -4.01
CA CYS A 582 -1.52 -1.64 -4.99
C CYS A 582 -1.89 -1.91 -6.45
N SER A 583 -2.41 -3.10 -6.79
CA SER A 583 -2.85 -3.46 -8.14
C SER A 583 -4.29 -3.02 -8.46
N GLY A 584 -5.04 -2.53 -7.46
CA GLY A 584 -6.46 -2.19 -7.57
C GLY A 584 -6.79 -1.12 -8.62
N GLN A 585 -6.05 -0.02 -8.69
CA GLN A 585 -6.32 1.00 -9.70
C GLN A 585 -5.94 0.56 -11.12
N VAL A 586 -4.88 -0.24 -11.27
CA VAL A 586 -4.54 -0.81 -12.58
C VAL A 586 -5.67 -1.75 -13.02
N ALA A 587 -6.20 -2.58 -12.12
CA ALA A 587 -7.36 -3.43 -12.39
C ALA A 587 -8.59 -2.61 -12.82
N LYS A 588 -8.86 -1.48 -12.14
CA LYS A 588 -9.94 -0.57 -12.50
C LYS A 588 -9.75 0.04 -13.89
N LYS A 589 -8.55 0.52 -14.23
CA LYS A 589 -8.22 1.06 -15.55
C LYS A 589 -8.40 0.04 -16.68
N ILE A 590 -8.00 -1.21 -16.43
CA ILE A 590 -8.23 -2.31 -17.38
C ILE A 590 -9.74 -2.48 -17.61
N ALA A 591 -10.53 -2.54 -16.54
CA ALA A 591 -11.98 -2.68 -16.65
C ALA A 591 -12.62 -1.52 -17.43
N GLU A 592 -12.24 -0.28 -17.13
CA GLU A 592 -12.73 0.93 -17.81
C GLU A 592 -12.40 0.88 -19.32
N ARG A 593 -11.14 0.61 -19.68
CA ARG A 593 -10.70 0.56 -21.07
C ARG A 593 -11.37 -0.56 -21.88
N LEU A 594 -11.56 -1.74 -21.28
CA LEU A 594 -12.29 -2.84 -21.92
C LEU A 594 -13.76 -2.48 -22.17
N ASN A 595 -14.38 -1.75 -21.24
CA ASN A 595 -15.76 -1.28 -21.37
C ASN A 595 -15.91 -0.20 -22.46
N GLU A 596 -14.99 0.76 -22.52
CA GLU A 596 -14.94 1.81 -23.52
C GLU A 596 -14.79 1.23 -24.93
N ASN A 597 -13.93 0.22 -25.08
CA ASN A 597 -13.71 -0.49 -26.34
C ASN A 597 -14.84 -1.47 -26.70
N GLY A 598 -15.82 -1.68 -25.80
CA GLY A 598 -16.95 -2.57 -26.03
C GLY A 598 -16.56 -4.05 -26.17
N VAL A 599 -15.45 -4.47 -25.56
CA VAL A 599 -14.92 -5.84 -25.67
C VAL A 599 -15.97 -6.85 -25.20
N GLY A 600 -16.17 -7.94 -25.94
CA GLY A 600 -17.08 -9.02 -25.55
C GLY A 600 -18.58 -8.69 -25.55
N ARG A 601 -19.00 -7.45 -25.84
CA ARG A 601 -20.43 -7.07 -25.90
C ARG A 601 -21.22 -7.87 -26.93
N SER A 602 -20.67 -8.05 -28.12
CA SER A 602 -21.25 -8.89 -29.18
C SER A 602 -21.29 -10.38 -28.81
N SER A 603 -20.43 -10.78 -27.87
CA SER A 603 -20.27 -12.16 -27.44
C SER A 603 -21.08 -12.52 -26.20
N GLY A 604 -21.69 -11.54 -25.52
CA GLY A 604 -22.59 -11.74 -24.36
C GLY A 604 -22.06 -11.21 -23.03
N ILE A 605 -20.83 -10.69 -22.96
CA ILE A 605 -20.31 -10.01 -21.77
C ILE A 605 -20.93 -8.61 -21.68
N SER A 606 -21.63 -8.30 -20.60
CA SER A 606 -22.30 -7.00 -20.45
C SER A 606 -21.34 -5.88 -20.09
N ARG A 607 -20.39 -6.16 -19.19
CA ARG A 607 -19.36 -5.24 -18.73
C ARG A 607 -18.18 -5.97 -18.10
N PHE A 608 -17.08 -5.23 -17.99
CA PHE A 608 -15.94 -5.56 -17.15
C PHE A 608 -16.05 -4.81 -15.81
N THR A 609 -15.59 -5.44 -14.75
CA THR A 609 -15.52 -4.84 -13.42
C THR A 609 -14.27 -5.28 -12.69
N SER A 610 -13.85 -4.47 -11.73
CA SER A 610 -12.75 -4.79 -10.82
C SER A 610 -13.24 -4.73 -9.38
N LEU A 611 -12.90 -5.75 -8.58
CA LEU A 611 -13.18 -5.77 -7.15
C LEU A 611 -11.95 -5.31 -6.39
N VAL A 612 -11.79 -3.99 -6.27
CA VAL A 612 -10.69 -3.39 -5.51
C VAL A 612 -10.93 -3.59 -4.02
N HIS A 613 -9.91 -4.05 -3.30
CA HIS A 613 -9.93 -4.31 -1.87
C HIS A 613 -8.62 -3.84 -1.23
N THR A 614 -8.60 -3.77 0.10
CA THR A 614 -7.45 -3.35 0.91
C THR A 614 -6.48 -4.48 1.24
N GLU A 615 -6.92 -5.74 1.06
CA GLU A 615 -6.14 -6.90 1.45
C GLU A 615 -5.07 -7.29 0.42
N GLY A 616 -4.26 -8.29 0.78
CA GLY A 616 -3.15 -8.83 -0.01
C GLY A 616 -1.77 -8.38 0.49
N CYS A 617 -1.67 -7.16 1.01
CA CYS A 617 -0.48 -6.63 1.68
C CYS A 617 -0.68 -6.58 3.20
N GLY A 618 0.29 -7.08 3.97
CA GLY A 618 0.25 -7.00 5.44
C GLY A 618 -0.95 -7.73 6.08
N VAL A 619 -1.45 -8.80 5.46
CA VAL A 619 -2.55 -9.60 6.02
C VAL A 619 -2.01 -10.51 7.12
N GLY A 620 -2.37 -10.16 8.35
CA GLY A 620 -1.99 -10.81 9.59
C GLY A 620 -3.18 -11.04 10.52
N GLY A 621 -2.94 -11.76 11.62
CA GLY A 621 -3.94 -12.10 12.62
C GLY A 621 -4.72 -13.39 12.35
N VAL A 622 -5.39 -13.87 13.39
CA VAL A 622 -6.00 -15.20 13.42
C VAL A 622 -7.13 -15.34 12.39
N GLY A 623 -6.91 -16.17 11.37
CA GLY A 623 -7.92 -16.54 10.36
C GLY A 623 -8.19 -15.49 9.27
N THR A 624 -7.54 -14.33 9.29
CA THR A 624 -7.78 -13.22 8.34
C THR A 624 -7.44 -13.61 6.90
N GLU A 625 -6.29 -14.25 6.69
CA GLU A 625 -5.82 -14.69 5.38
C GLU A 625 -6.79 -15.72 4.74
N ASP A 626 -7.32 -16.63 5.55
CA ASP A 626 -8.31 -17.63 5.11
C ASP A 626 -9.64 -16.98 4.73
N ILE A 627 -10.12 -16.01 5.51
CA ILE A 627 -11.35 -15.27 5.23
C ILE A 627 -11.25 -14.52 3.90
N TYR A 628 -10.17 -13.78 3.72
CA TYR A 628 -9.93 -13.01 2.49
C TYR A 628 -9.75 -13.93 1.28
N THR A 629 -8.89 -14.95 1.38
CA THR A 629 -8.63 -15.89 0.28
C THR A 629 -9.92 -16.62 -0.12
N ARG A 630 -10.72 -17.08 0.84
CA ARG A 630 -12.03 -17.68 0.58
C ARG A 630 -12.97 -16.72 -0.15
N SER A 631 -12.95 -15.44 0.18
CA SER A 631 -13.76 -14.41 -0.48
C SER A 631 -13.32 -14.22 -1.94
N LEU A 632 -12.02 -14.10 -2.21
CA LEU A 632 -11.48 -13.98 -3.56
C LEU A 632 -11.83 -15.19 -4.44
N ILE A 633 -11.61 -16.41 -3.92
CA ILE A 633 -11.97 -17.65 -4.62
C ILE A 633 -13.49 -17.70 -4.89
N SER A 634 -14.31 -17.24 -3.95
CA SER A 634 -15.76 -17.17 -4.13
C SER A 634 -16.17 -16.18 -5.22
N TYR A 635 -15.48 -15.04 -5.37
CA TYR A 635 -15.69 -14.11 -6.48
C TYR A 635 -15.34 -14.75 -7.83
N LEU A 636 -14.23 -15.47 -7.92
CA LEU A 636 -13.85 -16.20 -9.14
C LEU A 636 -14.88 -17.28 -9.53
N ARG A 637 -15.54 -17.90 -8.54
CA ARG A 637 -16.60 -18.90 -8.74
C ARG A 637 -17.99 -18.31 -8.95
N HIS A 638 -18.13 -16.99 -8.83
CA HIS A 638 -19.43 -16.35 -8.83
C HIS A 638 -20.15 -16.61 -10.17
N PRO A 639 -21.43 -17.03 -10.18
CA PRO A 639 -22.12 -17.43 -11.41
C PRO A 639 -22.18 -16.34 -12.50
N LEU A 640 -22.19 -15.06 -12.11
CA LEU A 640 -22.14 -13.95 -13.07
C LEU A 640 -20.75 -13.75 -13.71
N VAL A 641 -19.69 -14.26 -13.08
CA VAL A 641 -18.32 -14.12 -13.60
C VAL A 641 -18.11 -15.15 -14.70
N HIS A 642 -18.11 -14.67 -15.94
CA HIS A 642 -17.87 -15.52 -17.10
C HIS A 642 -16.40 -15.89 -17.22
N SER A 643 -15.55 -14.86 -17.15
CA SER A 643 -14.10 -14.94 -17.27
C SER A 643 -13.48 -14.01 -16.26
N ALA A 644 -12.39 -14.45 -15.63
CA ALA A 644 -11.63 -13.65 -14.71
C ALA A 644 -10.15 -13.63 -15.08
N LEU A 645 -9.49 -12.54 -14.71
CA LEU A 645 -8.05 -12.37 -14.74
C LEU A 645 -7.60 -11.91 -13.36
N LEU A 646 -6.57 -12.56 -12.81
CA LEU A 646 -5.91 -12.10 -11.60
C LEU A 646 -4.77 -11.17 -11.98
N LEU A 647 -4.70 -10.03 -11.32
CA LEU A 647 -3.66 -9.03 -11.51
C LEU A 647 -2.86 -8.89 -10.22
N GLU A 648 -1.60 -9.32 -10.26
CA GLU A 648 -0.67 -9.07 -9.17
C GLU A 648 0.07 -7.76 -9.34
N HIS A 649 0.52 -7.23 -8.20
CA HIS A 649 1.58 -6.26 -8.20
C HIS A 649 2.93 -7.00 -8.22
N GLY A 650 3.16 -7.87 -7.23
CA GLY A 650 4.29 -8.82 -7.14
C GLY A 650 5.03 -8.79 -5.79
N CYS A 651 4.78 -7.79 -4.93
CA CYS A 651 5.40 -7.66 -3.60
C CYS A 651 4.50 -8.13 -2.44
N GLU A 652 3.22 -8.33 -2.70
CA GLU A 652 2.21 -8.79 -1.76
C GLU A 652 2.46 -10.23 -1.26
N LYS A 653 1.75 -10.60 -0.19
CA LYS A 653 1.75 -11.97 0.35
C LYS A 653 0.99 -12.90 -0.58
N THR A 654 -0.14 -12.46 -1.13
CA THR A 654 -1.05 -13.26 -1.96
C THR A 654 -0.81 -13.08 -3.46
N HIS A 655 0.45 -13.15 -3.89
CA HIS A 655 0.84 -13.04 -5.31
C HIS A 655 0.22 -14.15 -6.19
N ASN A 656 0.38 -14.08 -7.51
CA ASN A 656 -0.24 -15.00 -8.46
C ASN A 656 0.07 -16.47 -8.16
N ASP A 657 1.32 -16.84 -7.84
CA ASP A 657 1.63 -18.24 -7.49
C ASP A 657 0.89 -18.73 -6.23
N PHE A 658 0.70 -17.88 -5.23
CA PHE A 658 -0.12 -18.18 -4.06
C PHE A 658 -1.57 -18.43 -4.49
N MET A 659 -2.15 -17.53 -5.29
CA MET A 659 -3.51 -17.68 -5.78
C MET A 659 -3.69 -18.92 -6.68
N ARG A 660 -2.68 -19.30 -7.48
CA ARG A 660 -2.70 -20.55 -8.25
C ARG A 660 -2.83 -21.77 -7.34
N ASN A 661 -2.10 -21.78 -6.22
CA ASN A 661 -2.18 -22.86 -5.24
C ASN A 661 -3.57 -22.88 -4.58
N CYS A 662 -4.08 -21.74 -4.11
CA CYS A 662 -5.42 -21.66 -3.53
C CYS A 662 -6.53 -22.09 -4.51
N ILE A 663 -6.43 -21.73 -5.79
CA ILE A 663 -7.36 -22.16 -6.84
C ILE A 663 -7.29 -23.68 -7.04
N ARG A 664 -6.09 -24.26 -7.07
CA ARG A 664 -5.89 -25.71 -7.19
C ARG A 664 -6.49 -26.45 -5.99
N ASP A 665 -6.24 -25.96 -4.78
CA ASP A 665 -6.74 -26.56 -3.54
C ASP A 665 -8.27 -26.44 -3.43
N ALA A 666 -8.86 -25.41 -4.02
CA ALA A 666 -10.30 -25.25 -4.17
C ALA A 666 -10.92 -26.16 -5.26
N GLY A 667 -10.13 -27.01 -5.92
CA GLY A 667 -10.58 -27.92 -6.97
C GLY A 667 -10.94 -27.22 -8.29
N MET A 668 -10.38 -26.04 -8.53
CA MET A 668 -10.61 -25.25 -9.74
C MET A 668 -9.44 -25.40 -10.72
N ASP A 669 -9.74 -25.31 -12.01
CA ASP A 669 -8.73 -25.33 -13.06
C ASP A 669 -8.02 -23.97 -13.16
N VAL A 670 -6.69 -23.96 -12.97
CA VAL A 670 -5.85 -22.77 -13.00
C VAL A 670 -5.79 -22.15 -14.40
N ASP A 671 -5.91 -22.97 -15.44
CA ASP A 671 -5.84 -22.53 -16.85
C ASP A 671 -7.13 -21.87 -17.32
N SER A 672 -8.19 -21.92 -16.51
CA SER A 672 -9.46 -21.21 -16.74
C SER A 672 -9.38 -19.70 -16.41
N PHE A 673 -8.25 -19.22 -15.91
CA PHE A 673 -8.05 -17.83 -15.49
C PHE A 673 -6.93 -17.13 -16.26
N GLY A 674 -7.08 -15.82 -16.43
CA GLY A 674 -6.03 -14.94 -16.94
C GLY A 674 -5.09 -14.53 -15.82
N TRP A 675 -3.84 -14.20 -16.18
CA TRP A 675 -2.80 -13.85 -15.22
C TRP A 675 -1.99 -12.70 -15.79
N ALA A 676 -1.88 -11.62 -15.03
CA ALA A 676 -1.01 -10.48 -15.34
C ALA A 676 -0.26 -10.03 -14.09
N SER A 677 0.85 -9.34 -14.29
CA SER A 677 1.74 -8.89 -13.24
C SER A 677 2.34 -7.55 -13.62
N VAL A 678 2.07 -6.50 -12.82
CA VAL A 678 2.65 -5.17 -13.07
C VAL A 678 4.17 -5.24 -13.10
N GLN A 679 4.79 -5.95 -12.16
CA GLN A 679 6.24 -6.03 -12.06
C GLN A 679 6.88 -6.97 -13.10
N MET A 680 6.22 -8.10 -13.40
CA MET A 680 6.79 -9.10 -14.30
C MET A 680 6.52 -8.79 -15.77
N ASP A 681 5.42 -8.12 -16.10
CA ASP A 681 5.09 -7.79 -17.49
C ASP A 681 5.83 -6.54 -18.00
N GLY A 682 6.44 -5.74 -17.12
CA GLY A 682 7.18 -4.52 -17.50
C GLY A 682 6.38 -3.24 -17.31
N GLY A 683 5.57 -3.18 -16.24
CA GLY A 683 4.88 -1.97 -15.82
C GLY A 683 3.37 -1.97 -16.08
N ILE A 684 2.76 -0.81 -15.86
CA ILE A 684 1.31 -0.61 -15.97
C ILE A 684 0.85 -0.87 -17.40
N SER A 685 1.49 -0.24 -18.39
CA SER A 685 1.06 -0.34 -19.79
C SER A 685 1.16 -1.76 -20.33
N ALA A 686 2.22 -2.50 -19.95
CA ALA A 686 2.43 -3.87 -20.41
C ALA A 686 1.45 -4.86 -19.77
N SER A 687 1.21 -4.75 -18.46
CA SER A 687 0.22 -5.58 -17.76
C SER A 687 -1.21 -5.32 -18.25
N MET A 688 -1.55 -4.06 -18.58
CA MET A 688 -2.82 -3.73 -19.23
C MET A 688 -2.95 -4.40 -20.60
N ALA A 689 -1.92 -4.36 -21.44
CA ALA A 689 -1.92 -5.01 -22.75
C ALA A 689 -2.04 -6.54 -22.64
N CYS A 690 -1.41 -7.15 -21.64
CA CYS A 690 -1.54 -8.57 -21.32
C CYS A 690 -3.01 -8.92 -21.00
N ALA A 691 -3.64 -8.15 -20.13
CA ALA A 691 -5.04 -8.36 -19.76
C ALA A 691 -6.01 -8.15 -20.95
N GLU A 692 -5.79 -7.11 -21.76
CA GLU A 692 -6.58 -6.86 -22.96
C GLU A 692 -6.46 -8.01 -23.97
N THR A 693 -5.25 -8.53 -24.17
CA THR A 693 -5.00 -9.67 -25.06
C THR A 693 -5.76 -10.92 -24.57
N TYR A 694 -5.72 -11.19 -23.27
CA TYR A 694 -6.47 -12.29 -22.66
C TYR A 694 -7.97 -12.17 -22.91
N PHE A 695 -8.58 -11.01 -22.59
CA PHE A 695 -10.03 -10.85 -22.73
C PHE A 695 -10.50 -10.78 -24.19
N HIS A 696 -9.71 -10.23 -25.11
CA HIS A 696 -10.02 -10.32 -26.55
C HIS A 696 -10.04 -11.77 -27.03
N LYS A 697 -9.07 -12.59 -26.60
CA LYS A 697 -9.04 -14.02 -26.95
C LYS A 697 -10.27 -14.76 -26.42
N ILE A 698 -10.71 -14.46 -25.19
CA ILE A 698 -11.92 -15.05 -24.60
C ILE A 698 -13.16 -14.58 -25.37
N ALA A 699 -13.28 -13.27 -25.64
CA ALA A 699 -14.42 -12.69 -26.34
C ALA A 699 -14.61 -13.28 -27.74
N ASN A 700 -13.52 -13.57 -28.46
CA ASN A 700 -13.57 -14.16 -29.81
C ASN A 700 -14.03 -15.63 -29.83
N ASN A 701 -13.87 -16.35 -28.71
CA ASN A 701 -14.23 -17.77 -28.60
C ASN A 701 -15.58 -18.00 -27.91
N LEU A 702 -16.23 -16.94 -27.44
CA LEU A 702 -17.50 -17.04 -26.72
C LEU A 702 -18.66 -17.35 -27.67
N LYS A 703 -19.55 -18.24 -27.23
CA LYS A 703 -20.89 -18.38 -27.81
C LYS A 703 -21.88 -17.56 -27.00
N VAL A 704 -22.75 -16.83 -27.68
CA VAL A 704 -23.82 -16.04 -27.06
C VAL A 704 -24.68 -16.95 -26.17
N ALA A 705 -24.85 -16.56 -24.90
CA ALA A 705 -25.67 -17.29 -23.95
C ALA A 705 -27.14 -17.27 -24.38
N THR A 706 -27.82 -18.41 -24.26
CA THR A 706 -29.26 -18.51 -24.54
C THR A 706 -30.08 -17.92 -23.41
N ARG A 707 -31.12 -17.17 -23.75
CA ARG A 707 -32.13 -16.68 -22.80
C ARG A 707 -33.21 -17.74 -22.54
N GLY A 708 -33.84 -17.68 -21.38
CA GLY A 708 -34.96 -18.53 -21.03
C GLY A 708 -35.62 -18.10 -19.72
N GLU A 709 -36.81 -18.61 -19.49
CA GLU A 709 -37.60 -18.28 -18.30
C GLU A 709 -37.30 -19.25 -17.16
N VAL A 710 -37.09 -18.71 -15.96
CA VAL A 710 -36.96 -19.46 -14.71
C VAL A 710 -37.93 -18.89 -13.67
N GLY A 711 -38.43 -19.73 -12.77
CA GLY A 711 -39.22 -19.25 -11.64
C GLY A 711 -38.34 -18.58 -10.58
N ILE A 712 -38.96 -18.21 -9.45
CA ILE A 712 -38.29 -17.53 -8.34
C ILE A 712 -37.16 -18.37 -7.70
N GLU A 713 -37.15 -19.68 -7.94
CA GLU A 713 -36.06 -20.60 -7.56
C GLU A 713 -34.72 -20.27 -8.25
N GLY A 714 -34.73 -19.50 -9.33
CA GLY A 714 -33.53 -19.05 -10.04
C GLY A 714 -32.78 -17.91 -9.34
N ILE A 715 -33.39 -17.24 -8.36
CA ILE A 715 -32.86 -16.02 -7.75
C ILE A 715 -31.96 -16.32 -6.55
N ARG A 716 -30.87 -15.57 -6.44
CA ARG A 716 -30.04 -15.46 -5.23
C ARG A 716 -29.98 -13.99 -4.82
N VAL A 717 -30.47 -13.66 -3.63
CA VAL A 717 -30.59 -12.26 -3.15
C VAL A 717 -29.81 -12.09 -1.85
N GLY A 718 -29.04 -11.01 -1.77
CA GLY A 718 -28.52 -10.49 -0.50
C GLY A 718 -29.39 -9.32 -0.05
N PHE A 719 -29.81 -9.31 1.21
CA PHE A 719 -30.45 -8.15 1.83
C PHE A 719 -29.44 -7.43 2.70
N ILE A 720 -29.41 -6.11 2.62
CA ILE A 720 -28.60 -5.24 3.46
C ILE A 720 -29.51 -4.10 3.89
N THR A 721 -29.44 -3.74 5.16
CA THR A 721 -30.18 -2.65 5.77
C THR A 721 -29.23 -1.55 6.20
N THR A 722 -29.68 -0.30 6.06
CA THR A 722 -28.96 0.86 6.56
C THR A 722 -29.94 1.77 7.27
N GLY A 723 -29.75 1.96 8.57
CA GLY A 723 -30.68 2.71 9.43
C GLY A 723 -31.96 1.92 9.78
N ASN A 724 -32.92 2.63 10.38
CA ASN A 724 -34.15 2.00 10.85
C ASN A 724 -35.10 1.65 9.69
N ILE A 725 -35.50 0.39 9.61
CA ILE A 725 -36.59 -0.07 8.74
C ILE A 725 -37.92 -0.04 9.51
N SER A 726 -39.00 0.37 8.84
CA SER A 726 -40.32 0.30 9.46
C SER A 726 -40.80 -1.16 9.52
N ILE A 727 -41.72 -1.45 10.44
CA ILE A 727 -42.29 -2.80 10.60
C ILE A 727 -42.96 -3.26 9.29
N GLU A 728 -43.61 -2.35 8.58
CA GLU A 728 -44.28 -2.65 7.31
C GLU A 728 -43.28 -3.06 6.22
N VAL A 729 -42.14 -2.37 6.14
CA VAL A 729 -41.05 -2.74 5.22
C VAL A 729 -40.46 -4.07 5.61
N ALA A 730 -40.18 -4.31 6.90
CA ALA A 730 -39.65 -5.57 7.40
C ALA A 730 -40.57 -6.75 7.06
N GLN A 731 -41.88 -6.62 7.30
CA GLN A 731 -42.89 -7.63 6.96
C GLN A 731 -42.95 -7.90 5.45
N THR A 732 -42.83 -6.84 4.63
CA THR A 732 -42.80 -7.00 3.17
C THR A 732 -41.56 -7.77 2.72
N MET A 733 -40.40 -7.47 3.30
CA MET A 733 -39.15 -8.18 3.01
C MET A 733 -39.22 -9.63 3.49
N GLU A 734 -39.83 -9.90 4.65
CA GLU A 734 -40.06 -11.25 5.17
C GLU A 734 -40.85 -12.11 4.16
N CYS A 735 -41.95 -11.58 3.60
CA CYS A 735 -42.72 -12.29 2.58
C CYS A 735 -41.86 -12.66 1.36
N LEU A 736 -41.03 -11.73 0.89
CA LEU A 736 -40.13 -11.97 -0.23
C LEU A 736 -39.08 -13.04 0.10
N VAL A 737 -38.50 -12.99 1.31
CA VAL A 737 -37.53 -13.98 1.79
C VAL A 737 -38.16 -15.37 1.84
N ARG A 738 -39.38 -15.50 2.39
CA ARG A 738 -40.12 -16.76 2.44
C ARG A 738 -40.35 -17.30 1.03
N TRP A 739 -40.86 -16.50 0.10
CA TRP A 739 -41.12 -16.96 -1.28
C TRP A 739 -39.85 -17.44 -2.00
N ILE A 740 -38.74 -16.70 -1.88
CA ILE A 740 -37.47 -17.08 -2.52
C ILE A 740 -36.93 -18.38 -1.91
N ALA A 741 -36.75 -18.42 -0.58
CA ALA A 741 -36.18 -19.57 0.11
C ALA A 741 -37.08 -20.81 0.02
N GLY A 742 -38.39 -20.64 0.18
CA GLY A 742 -39.39 -21.70 0.10
C GLY A 742 -39.60 -22.25 -1.32
N SER A 743 -39.19 -21.52 -2.37
CA SER A 743 -39.19 -22.03 -3.74
C SER A 743 -37.87 -22.70 -4.14
N GLY A 744 -36.84 -22.63 -3.31
CA GLY A 744 -35.50 -23.20 -3.58
C GLY A 744 -34.47 -22.18 -4.09
N GLY A 745 -34.81 -20.89 -4.09
CA GLY A 745 -33.85 -19.79 -4.26
C GLY A 745 -32.98 -19.61 -3.01
N THR A 746 -32.05 -18.66 -3.05
CA THR A 746 -31.14 -18.39 -1.93
C THR A 746 -31.27 -16.97 -1.43
N VAL A 747 -31.34 -16.82 -0.11
CA VAL A 747 -31.30 -15.53 0.57
C VAL A 747 -30.10 -15.49 1.49
N VAL A 748 -29.37 -14.38 1.48
CA VAL A 748 -28.28 -14.10 2.43
C VAL A 748 -28.62 -12.81 3.16
N ILE A 749 -28.53 -12.85 4.49
CA ILE A 749 -28.69 -11.69 5.37
C ILE A 749 -27.43 -11.63 6.25
N PRO A 750 -26.75 -10.47 6.33
CA PRO A 750 -25.66 -10.25 7.27
C PRO A 750 -26.11 -10.48 8.71
N GLN A 751 -25.25 -11.03 9.57
CA GLN A 751 -25.59 -11.23 10.99
C GLN A 751 -25.87 -9.91 11.74
N SER A 752 -25.32 -8.80 11.24
CA SER A 752 -25.49 -7.46 11.79
C SER A 752 -26.88 -6.87 11.58
N ASP A 753 -27.68 -7.49 10.72
CA ASP A 753 -28.97 -7.02 10.20
C ASP A 753 -30.08 -7.99 10.61
#